data_AF-A0AB32WHV0-F1
#
_entry.id   AF-A0AB32WHV0-F1
#
_cell.length_a   1.000
_cell.length_b   1.000
_cell.length_c   1.000
_cell.angle_alpha   90.00
_cell.angle_beta   90.00
_cell.angle_gamma   90.00
#
_symmetry.space_group_name_H-M   'P 1'
#
loop_
_entity.id
_entity.type
_entity.pdbx_description
1 polymer ?
#
loop_
_entity_poly.entity_id
_entity_poly.type
_entity_poly.pdbx_seq_one_letter_code
_entity_poly.pdbx_strand_id
1 'polypeptide(L)'
;MWVKAPVCLLSHLLIGMSLATALRCYDTGNFTTNSTYGINRDLILASLPANVSANGGFFTATIGKEPNKVYALGLCRGDSTSENCFSSLNSTTQDLIAKCPNQKEAISWGGDPPSMVRYANRSFFGILELDPSEAGTNVNDIKSNLTQFNTVWESLMDSVVRNASMGSFRLKYSTGEADNTVFQKIHALMQCTPDLSQSDCDSCLRESVSAYQRMFYGKQGGYVQRPNCWFRWDLYPFYVSNATTTAPSLSPPPPPTNTTITKEDGGISSQTVVIIVVPIMVLVAVVLIASAILLKRRKPKQENETADEKSAADEKRCEESFQFDFNAIRVATDDFSPAKKIGKGGFGFVYKGKLPDGQVVAVKRLSGNSGQGEQEFKNEVLLMVKLQHKNLVRLLGFSLEKKERIIIYEFVPNSSLDNFIFDPIKRLLLNWEKRYKIIKGIARGILYLHQDSQYRIIHRDLKAANILLDAEMNPKISDFGMAKLFVVDQTQADTRRIVGTYGYMAPEYARKGHFSVKSDVYSFGVLVLEIVSGKSINGFRDEETGVSLIIHAWKNWNEGTPWKLIDDILLDDSRSEMLRCIHLGLLCVQENIAHRPTMDSVVLMLSSSSISLRAPSRPAFLLQSSKVPEGRPESSRSSQSKSAEVQVTVNEASFSELDPR
;
A
#
# COMPACT_ATOMS: atom_id res chain seq x y z
N MET A 1 30.78 26.31 -8.39
CA MET A 1 31.51 25.66 -7.29
C MET A 1 30.60 24.58 -6.73
N TRP A 2 30.95 23.30 -6.92
CA TRP A 2 30.58 22.15 -6.08
C TRP A 2 29.09 21.73 -6.03
N VAL A 3 28.66 20.47 -6.17
CA VAL A 3 29.25 19.17 -6.52
C VAL A 3 28.11 18.39 -7.19
N LYS A 4 28.38 17.79 -8.35
CA LYS A 4 27.51 16.76 -8.95
C LYS A 4 27.70 15.49 -8.13
N ALA A 5 26.67 15.03 -7.42
CA ALA A 5 26.63 13.69 -6.84
C ALA A 5 25.86 12.74 -7.79
N PRO A 6 26.29 11.47 -7.90
CA PRO A 6 25.86 10.60 -8.98
C PRO A 6 24.54 9.90 -8.66
N VAL A 7 23.78 9.69 -9.72
CA VAL A 7 22.64 8.78 -9.86
C VAL A 7 23.00 7.42 -9.25
N CYS A 8 22.18 6.93 -8.32
CA CYS A 8 22.22 5.52 -7.90
C CYS A 8 20.81 4.94 -7.97
N LEU A 9 20.62 4.08 -8.97
CA LEU A 9 19.51 3.17 -9.12
C LEU A 9 19.43 2.24 -7.92
N LEU A 10 18.25 2.16 -7.30
CA LEU A 10 17.74 0.96 -6.62
C LEU A 10 16.22 1.10 -6.48
N SER A 11 15.55 1.07 -7.64
CA SER A 11 14.28 0.37 -7.76
C SER A 11 14.54 -1.09 -7.40
N HIS A 12 14.08 -1.56 -6.25
CA HIS A 12 13.65 -2.93 -5.94
C HIS A 12 13.47 -3.08 -4.43
N LEU A 13 12.36 -2.55 -3.90
CA LEU A 13 11.76 -3.04 -2.66
C LEU A 13 10.31 -2.56 -2.62
N LEU A 14 9.52 -3.15 -3.52
CA LEU A 14 8.07 -3.06 -3.52
C LEU A 14 7.50 -4.39 -3.05
N ILE A 15 6.62 -4.27 -2.06
CA ILE A 15 5.57 -5.23 -1.70
C ILE A 15 6.11 -6.52 -1.08
N GLY A 16 6.28 -6.45 0.24
CA GLY A 16 6.24 -7.58 1.16
C GLY A 16 4.95 -7.46 1.97
N MET A 17 3.89 -8.22 1.69
CA MET A 17 2.91 -8.46 2.74
C MET A 17 3.69 -9.12 3.88
N SER A 18 3.82 -8.46 5.03
CA SER A 18 4.07 -9.25 6.24
C SER A 18 2.80 -10.05 6.47
N LEU A 19 2.73 -11.26 5.92
CA LEU A 19 2.19 -12.33 6.73
C LEU A 19 2.93 -12.21 8.05
N ALA A 20 2.20 -12.06 9.16
CA ALA A 20 2.78 -12.35 10.45
C ALA A 20 3.58 -13.63 10.28
N THR A 21 4.87 -13.64 10.63
CA THR A 21 5.73 -14.81 10.40
C THR A 21 5.16 -15.99 11.16
N ALA A 22 4.29 -16.75 10.50
CA ALA A 22 3.68 -17.97 10.95
C ALA A 22 4.76 -19.04 10.78
N LEU A 23 5.71 -19.03 11.69
CA LEU A 23 6.75 -20.03 11.81
C LEU A 23 6.53 -20.72 13.14
N ARG A 24 6.51 -22.05 13.11
CA ARG A 24 6.33 -22.86 14.31
C ARG A 24 7.46 -23.88 14.39
N CYS A 25 8.20 -23.80 15.50
CA CYS A 25 9.13 -24.83 15.91
C CYS A 25 8.40 -25.78 16.86
N TYR A 26 8.45 -27.08 16.63
CA TYR A 26 7.78 -28.06 17.48
C TYR A 26 8.72 -28.58 18.56
N ASP A 27 8.16 -28.86 19.73
CA ASP A 27 8.88 -29.50 20.85
C ASP A 27 8.75 -31.04 20.79
N THR A 28 8.86 -31.62 19.58
CA THR A 28 8.80 -33.07 19.34
C THR A 28 10.18 -33.74 19.45
N GLY A 29 11.22 -32.95 19.72
CA GLY A 29 12.58 -33.40 19.96
C GLY A 29 13.62 -32.37 19.51
N ASN A 30 14.76 -32.36 20.19
CA ASN A 30 15.87 -31.47 19.89
C ASN A 30 17.10 -32.23 19.36
N PHE A 31 17.96 -31.54 18.63
CA PHE A 31 19.28 -32.03 18.24
C PHE A 31 20.36 -31.01 18.64
N THR A 32 21.60 -31.46 18.81
CA THR A 32 22.73 -30.58 19.11
C THR A 32 23.22 -29.90 17.84
N THR A 33 23.53 -28.61 17.89
CA THR A 33 24.18 -27.87 16.79
C THR A 33 25.41 -28.62 16.29
N ASN A 34 25.59 -28.72 14.97
CA ASN A 34 26.63 -29.51 14.30
C ASN A 34 26.56 -31.04 14.49
N SER A 35 25.49 -31.59 15.06
CA SER A 35 25.22 -33.04 14.98
C SER A 35 24.94 -33.48 13.53
N THR A 36 25.05 -34.77 13.25
CA THR A 36 24.71 -35.35 11.94
C THR A 36 23.29 -34.96 11.48
N TYR A 37 22.32 -34.96 12.39
CA TYR A 37 20.96 -34.49 12.08
C TYR A 37 20.95 -33.00 11.71
N GLY A 38 21.65 -32.14 12.47
CA GLY A 38 21.74 -30.70 12.19
C GLY A 38 22.36 -30.41 10.82
N ILE A 39 23.46 -31.09 10.49
CA ILE A 39 24.12 -30.98 9.18
C ILE A 39 23.17 -31.42 8.05
N ASN A 40 22.48 -32.55 8.23
CA ASN A 40 21.49 -33.04 7.27
C ASN A 40 20.34 -32.05 7.08
N ARG A 41 19.83 -31.44 8.16
CA ARG A 41 18.76 -30.42 8.15
C ARG A 41 19.20 -29.17 7.40
N ASP A 42 20.41 -28.68 7.62
CA ASP A 42 20.91 -27.49 6.96
C ASP A 42 21.17 -27.75 5.46
N LEU A 43 21.72 -28.92 5.10
CA LEU A 43 21.95 -29.32 3.71
C LEU A 43 20.64 -29.45 2.91
N ILE A 44 19.63 -30.12 3.47
CA ILE A 44 18.36 -30.31 2.76
C ILE A 44 17.63 -28.99 2.57
N LEU A 45 17.60 -28.12 3.58
CA LEU A 45 16.98 -26.79 3.49
C LEU A 45 17.72 -25.87 2.51
N ALA A 46 19.05 -25.95 2.43
CA ALA A 46 19.84 -25.18 1.46
C ALA A 46 19.57 -25.62 0.01
N SER A 47 19.29 -26.90 -0.23
CA SER A 47 18.98 -27.42 -1.57
C SER A 47 17.56 -27.15 -2.04
N LEU A 48 16.64 -26.89 -1.10
CA LEU A 48 15.20 -26.86 -1.34
C LEU A 48 14.75 -25.75 -2.32
N PRO A 49 15.22 -24.48 -2.22
CA PRO A 49 14.76 -23.40 -3.10
C PRO A 49 15.02 -23.69 -4.59
N ALA A 50 16.21 -24.21 -4.92
CA ALA A 50 16.57 -24.57 -6.30
C ALA A 50 15.69 -25.70 -6.83
N ASN A 51 15.51 -26.77 -6.03
CA ASN A 51 14.74 -27.93 -6.43
C ASN A 51 13.26 -27.62 -6.60
N VAL A 52 12.64 -26.85 -5.70
CA VAL A 52 11.23 -26.49 -5.81
C VAL A 52 10.98 -25.60 -7.03
N SER A 53 11.87 -24.64 -7.29
CA SER A 53 11.76 -23.73 -8.44
C SER A 53 11.92 -24.45 -9.78
N ALA A 54 12.81 -25.44 -9.84
CA ALA A 54 13.00 -26.29 -11.02
C ALA A 54 11.85 -27.28 -11.26
N ASN A 55 11.09 -27.64 -10.22
CA ASN A 55 9.99 -28.61 -10.27
C ASN A 55 8.60 -27.96 -10.30
N GLY A 56 8.50 -26.69 -10.72
CA GLY A 56 7.22 -26.02 -10.93
C GLY A 56 6.50 -25.62 -9.63
N GLY A 57 7.25 -25.39 -8.55
CA GLY A 57 6.73 -24.81 -7.32
C GLY A 57 6.42 -25.80 -6.19
N PHE A 58 6.70 -27.10 -6.37
CA PHE A 58 6.61 -28.09 -5.29
C PHE A 58 7.76 -29.11 -5.34
N PHE A 59 8.33 -29.46 -4.19
CA PHE A 59 9.32 -30.54 -4.09
C PHE A 59 9.37 -31.15 -2.69
N THR A 60 9.53 -32.46 -2.62
CA THR A 60 9.83 -33.22 -1.40
C THR A 60 11.24 -33.79 -1.48
N ALA A 61 11.94 -33.80 -0.35
CA ALA A 61 13.32 -34.25 -0.26
C ALA A 61 13.55 -35.06 1.01
N THR A 62 14.56 -35.92 0.99
CA THR A 62 14.98 -36.69 2.16
C THR A 62 16.49 -36.87 2.15
N ILE A 63 17.14 -36.73 3.31
CA ILE A 63 18.58 -36.89 3.45
C ILE A 63 18.91 -37.64 4.75
N GLY A 64 20.03 -38.37 4.75
CA GLY A 64 20.52 -39.12 5.91
C GLY A 64 19.90 -40.51 6.08
N LYS A 65 20.30 -41.17 7.17
CA LYS A 65 19.81 -42.48 7.62
C LYS A 65 19.38 -42.38 9.07
N GLU A 66 18.51 -43.28 9.52
CA GLU A 66 18.07 -43.33 10.93
C GLU A 66 19.28 -43.47 11.87
N PRO A 67 19.32 -42.75 13.01
CA PRO A 67 18.29 -41.85 13.57
C PRO A 67 18.43 -40.38 13.10
N ASN A 68 19.28 -40.09 12.13
CA ASN A 68 19.63 -38.74 11.64
C ASN A 68 18.94 -38.39 10.31
N LYS A 69 17.85 -39.06 9.97
CA LYS A 69 17.13 -38.85 8.72
C LYS A 69 16.26 -37.60 8.81
N VAL A 70 16.26 -36.78 7.76
CA VAL A 70 15.47 -35.54 7.68
C VAL A 70 14.58 -35.59 6.44
N TYR A 71 13.29 -35.31 6.63
CA TYR A 71 12.31 -35.14 5.57
C TYR A 71 12.02 -33.65 5.43
N ALA A 72 11.99 -33.13 4.20
CA ALA A 72 11.64 -31.73 3.94
C ALA A 72 10.74 -31.58 2.72
N LEU A 73 9.94 -30.52 2.72
CA LEU A 73 9.02 -30.17 1.65
C LEU A 73 9.00 -28.66 1.48
N GLY A 74 8.97 -28.20 0.23
CA GLY A 74 8.79 -26.80 -0.13
C GLY A 74 7.65 -26.62 -1.12
N LEU A 75 6.86 -25.56 -0.96
CA LEU A 75 5.73 -25.21 -1.81
C LEU A 75 5.68 -23.70 -2.05
N CYS A 76 5.61 -23.28 -3.30
CA CYS A 76 5.36 -21.90 -3.71
C CYS A 76 3.89 -21.70 -4.06
N ARG A 77 3.42 -20.45 -3.98
CA ARG A 77 2.07 -20.11 -4.47
C ARG A 77 1.98 -20.40 -5.97
N GLY A 78 0.87 -20.98 -6.41
CA GLY A 78 0.72 -21.51 -7.78
C GLY A 78 0.86 -20.51 -8.92
N ASP A 79 0.75 -19.20 -8.67
CA ASP A 79 0.96 -18.12 -9.64
C ASP A 79 2.37 -17.49 -9.59
N SER A 80 3.30 -18.08 -8.83
CA SER A 80 4.66 -17.56 -8.68
C SER A 80 5.55 -17.93 -9.88
N THR A 81 6.38 -17.00 -10.35
CA THR A 81 7.46 -17.31 -11.28
C THR A 81 8.54 -18.17 -10.60
N SER A 82 9.34 -18.89 -11.38
CA SER A 82 10.47 -19.69 -10.82
C SER A 82 11.44 -18.84 -10.01
N GLU A 83 11.70 -17.60 -10.42
CA GLU A 83 12.57 -16.65 -9.70
C GLU A 83 11.96 -16.22 -8.36
N ASN A 84 10.67 -15.83 -8.35
CA ASN A 84 9.97 -15.45 -7.12
C ASN A 84 9.84 -16.64 -6.16
N CYS A 85 9.58 -17.82 -6.70
CA CYS A 85 9.54 -19.06 -5.94
C CYS A 85 10.88 -19.34 -5.25
N PHE A 86 11.99 -19.22 -5.98
CA PHE A 86 13.33 -19.40 -5.44
C PHE A 86 13.62 -18.40 -4.33
N SER A 87 13.41 -17.10 -4.59
CA SER A 87 13.69 -16.03 -3.63
C SER A 87 12.87 -16.20 -2.34
N SER A 88 11.57 -16.50 -2.48
CA SER A 88 10.67 -16.69 -1.34
C SER A 88 11.06 -17.88 -0.48
N LEU A 89 11.34 -19.03 -1.10
CA LEU A 89 11.76 -20.23 -0.36
C LEU A 89 13.12 -20.02 0.29
N ASN A 90 14.07 -19.36 -0.38
CA ASN A 90 15.38 -19.09 0.17
C ASN A 90 15.30 -18.20 1.43
N SER A 91 14.46 -17.16 1.39
CA SER A 91 14.19 -16.36 2.59
C SER A 91 13.52 -17.19 3.69
N THR A 92 12.56 -18.04 3.34
CA THR A 92 11.81 -18.86 4.30
C THR A 92 12.68 -19.94 4.95
N THR A 93 13.59 -20.57 4.20
CA THR A 93 14.55 -21.55 4.73
C THR A 93 15.55 -20.90 5.68
N GLN A 94 16.07 -19.71 5.33
CA GLN A 94 16.95 -18.94 6.21
C GLN A 94 16.26 -18.57 7.53
N ASP A 95 15.00 -18.12 7.46
CA ASP A 95 14.19 -17.81 8.63
C ASP A 95 13.94 -19.03 9.53
N LEU A 96 13.68 -20.20 8.92
CA LEU A 96 13.52 -21.47 9.63
C LEU A 96 14.78 -21.88 10.39
N ILE A 97 15.94 -21.77 9.76
CA ILE A 97 17.22 -22.11 10.39
C ILE A 97 17.50 -21.15 11.55
N ALA A 98 17.27 -19.85 11.35
CA ALA A 98 17.53 -18.83 12.37
C ALA A 98 16.60 -18.93 13.58
N LYS A 99 15.31 -19.19 13.36
CA LYS A 99 14.28 -19.16 14.43
C LYS A 99 14.04 -20.52 15.09
N CYS A 100 14.32 -21.63 14.40
CA CYS A 100 14.27 -22.98 14.95
C CYS A 100 15.67 -23.61 15.01
N PRO A 101 16.58 -23.11 15.89
CA PRO A 101 17.99 -23.47 15.84
C PRO A 101 18.24 -24.95 16.11
N ASN A 102 17.41 -25.61 16.93
CA ASN A 102 17.67 -26.95 17.46
C ASN A 102 16.46 -27.91 17.46
N GLN A 103 15.32 -27.53 16.90
CA GLN A 103 14.11 -28.37 16.84
C GLN A 103 14.13 -29.33 15.66
N LYS A 104 13.78 -30.60 15.89
CA LYS A 104 13.71 -31.65 14.87
C LYS A 104 12.50 -31.56 13.94
N GLU A 105 11.55 -30.67 14.21
CA GLU A 105 10.41 -30.43 13.35
C GLU A 105 10.03 -28.96 13.37
N ALA A 106 9.78 -28.39 12.19
CA ALA A 106 9.33 -27.02 12.04
C ALA A 106 8.61 -26.79 10.71
N ILE A 107 7.73 -25.79 10.70
CA ILE A 107 7.02 -25.31 9.52
C ILE A 107 7.02 -23.79 9.48
N SER A 108 7.09 -23.21 8.29
CA SER A 108 6.94 -21.78 8.06
C SER A 108 6.10 -21.50 6.81
N TRP A 109 5.15 -20.58 6.92
CA TRP A 109 4.37 -20.00 5.82
C TRP A 109 4.84 -18.57 5.50
N GLY A 110 6.12 -18.42 5.16
CA GLY A 110 6.81 -17.14 4.97
C GLY A 110 7.00 -16.70 3.51
N GLY A 111 7.70 -15.58 3.33
CA GLY A 111 8.10 -15.03 2.03
C GLY A 111 7.03 -14.18 1.31
N ASP A 112 7.44 -13.51 0.22
CA ASP A 112 6.55 -12.79 -0.70
C ASP A 112 6.96 -13.06 -2.17
N PRO A 113 6.10 -13.69 -3.00
CA PRO A 113 4.79 -14.25 -2.68
C PRO A 113 4.87 -15.38 -1.63
N PRO A 114 3.82 -15.64 -0.84
CA PRO A 114 3.98 -16.54 0.30
C PRO A 114 4.23 -17.99 -0.14
N SER A 115 5.12 -18.65 0.59
CA SER A 115 5.61 -20.00 0.37
C SER A 115 5.59 -20.79 1.66
N MET A 116 5.61 -22.12 1.56
CA MET A 116 5.63 -23.02 2.70
C MET A 116 6.89 -23.86 2.68
N VAL A 117 7.60 -23.93 3.80
CA VAL A 117 8.72 -24.84 4.01
C VAL A 117 8.47 -25.62 5.29
N ARG A 118 8.67 -26.93 5.24
CA ARG A 118 8.52 -27.83 6.38
C ARG A 118 9.67 -28.83 6.42
N TYR A 119 10.18 -29.13 7.61
CA TYR A 119 11.06 -30.27 7.84
C TYR A 119 10.68 -31.04 9.10
N ALA A 120 11.02 -32.33 9.16
CA ALA A 120 10.81 -33.18 10.32
C ALA A 120 11.79 -34.37 10.36
N ASN A 121 11.91 -35.02 11.51
CA ASN A 121 12.58 -36.32 11.68
C ASN A 121 11.66 -37.53 11.44
N ARG A 122 10.44 -37.31 10.94
CA ARG A 122 9.47 -38.35 10.54
C ARG A 122 8.96 -38.04 9.13
N SER A 123 8.51 -39.07 8.42
CA SER A 123 7.80 -38.84 7.16
C SER A 123 6.44 -38.17 7.44
N PHE A 124 6.12 -37.14 6.67
CA PHE A 124 4.81 -36.47 6.66
C PHE A 124 4.24 -36.34 5.22
N PHE A 125 4.90 -36.93 4.23
CA PHE A 125 4.47 -36.86 2.84
C PHE A 125 3.17 -37.63 2.63
N GLY A 126 2.19 -37.01 1.97
CA GLY A 126 0.88 -37.58 1.71
C GLY A 126 0.02 -37.81 2.95
N ILE A 127 0.44 -37.33 4.13
CA ILE A 127 -0.32 -37.43 5.37
C ILE A 127 -1.06 -36.11 5.58
N LEU A 128 -2.39 -36.18 5.68
CA LEU A 128 -3.23 -35.03 6.00
C LEU A 128 -3.04 -34.63 7.45
N GLU A 129 -2.55 -33.41 7.67
CA GLU A 129 -2.44 -32.78 8.98
C GLU A 129 -3.15 -31.42 8.94
N LEU A 130 -4.08 -31.24 9.87
CA LEU A 130 -4.86 -30.01 9.97
C LEU A 130 -4.21 -28.98 10.90
N ASP A 131 -3.38 -29.42 11.85
CA ASP A 131 -2.73 -28.55 12.82
C ASP A 131 -1.22 -28.50 12.62
N PRO A 132 -0.58 -27.33 12.80
CA PRO A 132 -1.12 -26.04 13.22
C PRO A 132 -2.05 -25.40 12.21
N SER A 133 -3.14 -24.85 12.70
CA SER A 133 -3.94 -23.91 11.91
C SER A 133 -3.58 -22.48 12.31
N GLU A 134 -3.11 -21.70 11.34
CA GLU A 134 -2.94 -20.26 11.48
C GLU A 134 -4.00 -19.55 10.64
N ALA A 135 -4.71 -18.59 11.23
CA ALA A 135 -5.80 -17.94 10.53
C ALA A 135 -5.85 -16.46 10.86
N GLY A 136 -6.26 -15.67 9.87
CA GLY A 136 -6.32 -14.22 9.98
C GLY A 136 -7.48 -13.65 9.17
N THR A 137 -7.85 -12.43 9.52
CA THR A 137 -9.00 -11.73 8.96
C THR A 137 -8.65 -10.28 8.71
N ASN A 138 -9.33 -9.66 7.75
CA ASN A 138 -9.38 -8.21 7.62
C ASN A 138 -10.04 -7.61 8.88
N VAL A 139 -9.72 -6.35 9.20
CA VAL A 139 -10.30 -5.65 10.35
C VAL A 139 -11.75 -5.23 10.12
N ASN A 140 -12.16 -5.11 8.86
CA ASN A 140 -13.49 -4.61 8.48
C ASN A 140 -14.55 -5.72 8.43
N ASP A 141 -15.80 -5.36 8.75
CA ASP A 141 -16.98 -6.23 8.66
C ASP A 141 -17.75 -6.00 7.36
N ILE A 142 -18.38 -7.04 6.83
CA ILE A 142 -19.27 -7.00 5.67
C ILE A 142 -20.48 -6.14 6.03
N LYS A 143 -20.73 -5.10 5.21
CA LYS A 143 -21.82 -4.13 5.45
C LYS A 143 -23.05 -4.38 4.58
N SER A 144 -22.98 -5.33 3.64
CA SER A 144 -24.08 -5.73 2.76
C SER A 144 -25.01 -6.73 3.44
N ASN A 145 -26.10 -7.12 2.76
CA ASN A 145 -26.96 -8.20 3.21
C ASN A 145 -26.14 -9.50 3.36
N LEU A 146 -25.94 -9.95 4.60
CA LEU A 146 -25.12 -11.11 4.93
C LEU A 146 -25.68 -12.41 4.33
N THR A 147 -27.00 -12.55 4.20
CA THR A 147 -27.61 -13.76 3.63
C THR A 147 -27.24 -13.91 2.15
N GLN A 148 -27.41 -12.84 1.38
CA GLN A 148 -27.03 -12.84 -0.05
C GLN A 148 -25.53 -13.01 -0.23
N PHE A 149 -24.73 -12.31 0.60
CA PHE A 149 -23.28 -12.44 0.60
C PHE A 149 -22.85 -13.90 0.83
N ASN A 150 -23.41 -14.55 1.86
CA ASN A 150 -23.05 -15.92 2.22
C ASN A 150 -23.37 -16.89 1.08
N THR A 151 -24.51 -16.76 0.41
CA THR A 151 -24.85 -17.63 -0.71
C THR A 151 -23.82 -17.53 -1.84
N VAL A 152 -23.41 -16.31 -2.21
CA VAL A 152 -22.39 -16.10 -3.25
C VAL A 152 -21.03 -16.60 -2.79
N TRP A 153 -20.67 -16.31 -1.54
CA TRP A 153 -19.39 -16.69 -0.95
C TRP A 153 -19.24 -18.21 -0.85
N GLU A 154 -20.25 -18.91 -0.31
CA GLU A 154 -20.24 -20.37 -0.15
C GLU A 154 -20.16 -21.08 -1.50
N SER A 155 -20.93 -20.61 -2.49
CA SER A 155 -20.87 -21.14 -3.86
C SER A 155 -19.48 -20.95 -4.48
N LEU A 156 -18.88 -19.77 -4.30
CA LEU A 156 -17.53 -19.49 -4.79
C LEU A 156 -16.50 -20.38 -4.08
N MET A 157 -16.54 -20.47 -2.75
CA MET A 157 -15.59 -21.31 -2.00
C MET A 157 -15.68 -22.77 -2.43
N ASP A 158 -16.90 -23.32 -2.53
CA ASP A 158 -17.12 -24.69 -2.95
C ASP A 158 -16.62 -24.96 -4.39
N SER A 159 -16.78 -24.00 -5.30
CA SER A 159 -16.20 -24.07 -6.64
C SER A 159 -14.66 -24.09 -6.61
N VAL A 160 -14.04 -23.20 -5.84
CA VAL A 160 -12.57 -23.09 -5.78
C VAL A 160 -11.95 -24.28 -5.06
N VAL A 161 -12.61 -24.83 -4.02
CA VAL A 161 -12.21 -26.08 -3.34
C VAL A 161 -12.13 -27.21 -4.36
N ARG A 162 -13.21 -27.46 -5.12
CA ARG A 162 -13.27 -28.55 -6.10
C ARG A 162 -12.18 -28.42 -7.16
N ASN A 163 -12.01 -27.22 -7.70
CA ASN A 163 -11.03 -26.98 -8.76
C ASN A 163 -9.59 -27.17 -8.25
N ALA A 164 -9.29 -26.67 -7.05
CA ALA A 164 -7.97 -26.85 -6.44
C ALA A 164 -7.68 -28.32 -6.13
N SER A 165 -8.66 -29.08 -5.61
CA SER A 165 -8.48 -30.49 -5.25
C SER A 165 -8.29 -31.41 -6.45
N MET A 166 -8.92 -31.10 -7.57
CA MET A 166 -8.76 -31.78 -8.86
C MET A 166 -7.43 -31.48 -9.57
N GLY A 167 -6.58 -30.60 -9.02
CA GLY A 167 -5.29 -30.29 -9.59
C GLY A 167 -4.35 -31.49 -9.68
N SER A 168 -3.35 -31.38 -10.55
CA SER A 168 -2.38 -32.44 -10.84
C SER A 168 -1.41 -32.73 -9.68
N PHE A 169 -0.62 -33.79 -9.81
CA PHE A 169 0.49 -34.13 -8.89
C PHE A 169 1.61 -33.08 -8.84
N ARG A 170 1.59 -32.07 -9.72
CA ARG A 170 2.56 -30.95 -9.71
C ARG A 170 1.98 -29.68 -9.10
N LEU A 171 0.67 -29.50 -9.19
CA LEU A 171 0.01 -28.26 -8.79
C LEU A 171 -1.47 -28.53 -8.45
N LYS A 172 -1.82 -28.34 -7.18
CA LYS A 172 -3.20 -28.33 -6.66
C LYS A 172 -3.57 -26.93 -6.23
N TYR A 173 -3.92 -26.07 -7.19
CA TYR A 173 -4.14 -24.64 -7.01
C TYR A 173 -5.34 -24.19 -7.83
N SER A 174 -6.17 -23.32 -7.27
CA SER A 174 -7.23 -22.65 -8.01
C SER A 174 -7.48 -21.26 -7.46
N THR A 175 -7.92 -20.39 -8.35
CA THR A 175 -8.48 -19.08 -8.03
C THR A 175 -9.92 -19.00 -8.50
N GLY A 176 -10.71 -18.12 -7.92
CA GLY A 176 -12.05 -17.84 -8.38
C GLY A 176 -12.48 -16.43 -8.03
N GLU A 177 -13.46 -15.93 -8.79
CA GLU A 177 -14.13 -14.68 -8.52
C GLU A 177 -15.64 -14.83 -8.68
N ALA A 178 -16.40 -14.09 -7.87
CA ALA A 178 -17.85 -14.02 -7.99
C ALA A 178 -18.34 -12.60 -7.70
N ASP A 179 -19.33 -12.14 -8.43
CA ASP A 179 -19.95 -10.83 -8.20
C ASP A 179 -20.80 -10.86 -6.93
N ASN A 180 -20.37 -10.14 -5.89
CA ASN A 180 -21.18 -9.91 -4.68
C ASN A 180 -22.22 -8.80 -4.91
N THR A 181 -21.81 -7.75 -5.63
CA THR A 181 -22.67 -6.67 -6.12
C THR A 181 -22.22 -6.28 -7.52
N VAL A 182 -23.01 -5.43 -8.20
CA VAL A 182 -22.66 -4.87 -9.53
C VAL A 182 -21.26 -4.23 -9.59
N PHE A 183 -20.71 -3.81 -8.44
CA PHE A 183 -19.42 -3.10 -8.36
C PHE A 183 -18.38 -3.78 -7.46
N GLN A 184 -18.64 -4.98 -6.94
CA GLN A 184 -17.74 -5.66 -6.00
C GLN A 184 -17.69 -7.15 -6.26
N LYS A 185 -16.47 -7.66 -6.45
CA LYS A 185 -16.17 -9.09 -6.58
C LYS A 185 -15.59 -9.65 -5.28
N ILE A 186 -15.91 -10.91 -5.01
CA ILE A 186 -15.22 -11.75 -4.04
C ILE A 186 -14.12 -12.47 -4.80
N HIS A 187 -12.87 -12.36 -4.34
CA HIS A 187 -11.73 -13.06 -4.90
C HIS A 187 -11.29 -14.16 -3.93
N ALA A 188 -11.10 -15.39 -4.41
CA ALA A 188 -10.68 -16.52 -3.62
C ALA A 188 -9.50 -17.24 -4.28
N LEU A 189 -8.63 -17.81 -3.44
CA LEU A 189 -7.48 -18.63 -3.82
C LEU A 189 -7.37 -19.79 -2.84
N MET A 190 -7.20 -20.99 -3.37
CA MET A 190 -6.97 -22.19 -2.57
C MET A 190 -5.84 -23.02 -3.17
N GLN A 191 -5.03 -23.61 -2.31
CA GLN A 191 -3.93 -24.46 -2.70
C GLN A 191 -3.72 -25.59 -1.70
N CYS A 192 -3.34 -26.76 -2.20
CA CYS A 192 -2.87 -27.89 -1.40
C CYS A 192 -1.44 -28.28 -1.78
N THR A 193 -0.78 -29.03 -0.90
CA THR A 193 0.45 -29.74 -1.27
C THR A 193 0.10 -30.85 -2.28
N PRO A 194 0.78 -30.92 -3.44
CA PRO A 194 0.47 -31.91 -4.49
C PRO A 194 0.64 -33.38 -4.10
N ASP A 195 1.32 -33.68 -2.99
CA ASP A 195 1.47 -35.03 -2.44
C ASP A 195 0.20 -35.57 -1.75
N LEU A 196 -0.81 -34.72 -1.49
CA LEU A 196 -2.11 -35.19 -1.00
C LEU A 196 -2.96 -35.82 -2.11
N SER A 197 -3.81 -36.76 -1.71
CA SER A 197 -4.89 -37.25 -2.55
C SER A 197 -5.92 -36.14 -2.86
N GLN A 198 -6.75 -36.33 -3.88
CA GLN A 198 -7.84 -35.38 -4.18
C GLN A 198 -8.79 -35.25 -2.98
N SER A 199 -9.16 -36.36 -2.34
CA SER A 199 -10.07 -36.36 -1.19
C SER A 199 -9.47 -35.65 0.03
N ASP A 200 -8.19 -35.85 0.30
CA ASP A 200 -7.53 -35.20 1.44
C ASP A 200 -7.35 -33.70 1.22
N CYS A 201 -7.03 -33.29 -0.02
CA CYS A 201 -6.98 -31.88 -0.36
C CYS A 201 -8.36 -31.21 -0.25
N ASP A 202 -9.42 -31.85 -0.77
CA ASP A 202 -10.80 -31.37 -0.64
C ASP A 202 -11.17 -31.23 0.83
N SER A 203 -10.91 -32.25 1.65
CA SER A 203 -11.15 -32.24 3.10
C SER A 203 -10.39 -31.11 3.79
N CYS A 204 -9.08 -30.95 3.53
CA CYS A 204 -8.27 -29.89 4.14
C CYS A 204 -8.81 -28.49 3.84
N LEU A 205 -9.18 -28.24 2.57
CA LEU A 205 -9.70 -26.94 2.16
C LEU A 205 -11.11 -26.68 2.72
N ARG A 206 -12.00 -27.69 2.74
CA ARG A 206 -13.33 -27.56 3.37
C ARG A 206 -13.24 -27.30 4.86
N GLU A 207 -12.39 -28.01 5.58
CA GLU A 207 -12.13 -27.77 7.01
C GLU A 207 -11.56 -26.37 7.25
N SER A 208 -10.76 -25.85 6.31
CA SER A 208 -10.24 -24.48 6.38
C SER A 208 -11.33 -23.43 6.16
N VAL A 209 -12.21 -23.64 5.18
CA VAL A 209 -13.38 -22.79 4.91
C VAL A 209 -14.34 -22.78 6.11
N SER A 210 -14.68 -23.96 6.64
CA SER A 210 -15.55 -24.12 7.83
C SER A 210 -14.94 -23.48 9.07
N ALA A 211 -13.63 -23.66 9.29
CA ALA A 211 -12.93 -23.02 10.40
C ALA A 211 -12.96 -21.48 10.28
N TYR A 212 -12.73 -20.95 9.08
CA TYR A 212 -12.85 -19.51 8.82
C TYR A 212 -14.26 -19.00 9.12
N GLN A 213 -15.30 -19.66 8.59
CA GLN A 213 -16.69 -19.26 8.84
C GLN A 213 -17.02 -19.25 10.34
N ARG A 214 -16.56 -20.25 11.11
CA ARG A 214 -16.80 -20.31 12.56
C ARG A 214 -16.10 -19.19 13.33
N MET A 215 -14.88 -18.82 12.95
CA MET A 215 -14.06 -17.86 13.71
C MET A 215 -14.24 -16.41 13.27
N PHE A 216 -14.53 -16.18 11.99
CA PHE A 216 -14.46 -14.86 11.34
C PHE A 216 -15.69 -14.57 10.49
N TYR A 217 -16.85 -15.12 10.89
CA TYR A 217 -18.13 -14.83 10.26
C TYR A 217 -18.36 -13.31 10.15
N GLY A 218 -18.79 -12.86 8.97
CA GLY A 218 -19.08 -11.44 8.73
C GLY A 218 -17.86 -10.57 8.44
N LYS A 219 -16.63 -11.09 8.36
CA LYS A 219 -15.42 -10.30 8.06
C LYS A 219 -15.17 -10.12 6.55
N GLN A 220 -14.59 -8.98 6.15
CA GLN A 220 -14.28 -8.64 4.75
C GLN A 220 -12.94 -9.23 4.27
N GLY A 221 -12.84 -10.55 4.26
CA GLY A 221 -11.66 -11.25 3.80
C GLY A 221 -10.80 -11.81 4.92
N GLY A 222 -9.98 -12.79 4.56
CA GLY A 222 -9.08 -13.46 5.48
C GLY A 222 -8.44 -14.70 4.88
N TYR A 223 -7.70 -15.43 5.70
CA TYR A 223 -6.97 -16.61 5.30
C TYR A 223 -6.94 -17.67 6.40
N VAL A 224 -6.71 -18.92 5.98
CA VAL A 224 -6.39 -20.06 6.85
C VAL A 224 -5.23 -20.82 6.21
N GLN A 225 -4.17 -21.03 6.98
CA GLN A 225 -2.98 -21.79 6.62
C GLN A 225 -2.87 -23.03 7.49
N ARG A 226 -2.62 -24.16 6.84
CA ARG A 226 -2.42 -25.48 7.44
C ARG A 226 -1.20 -26.16 6.80
N PRO A 227 -0.69 -27.26 7.39
CA PRO A 227 0.48 -27.95 6.86
C PRO A 227 0.33 -28.47 5.43
N ASN A 228 -0.89 -28.78 5.00
CA ASN A 228 -1.12 -29.32 3.66
C ASN A 228 -2.00 -28.44 2.77
N CYS A 229 -2.60 -27.36 3.28
CA CYS A 229 -3.43 -26.50 2.47
C CYS A 229 -3.47 -25.06 2.96
N TRP A 230 -3.78 -24.16 2.04
CA TRP A 230 -3.95 -22.74 2.30
C TRP A 230 -5.17 -22.23 1.54
N PHE A 231 -6.01 -21.52 2.26
CA PHE A 231 -7.17 -20.78 1.79
C PHE A 231 -6.97 -19.26 2.03
N ARG A 232 -7.28 -18.44 1.04
CA ARG A 232 -7.44 -16.99 1.21
C ARG A 232 -8.60 -16.47 0.36
N TRP A 233 -9.34 -15.51 0.89
CA TRP A 233 -10.29 -14.74 0.12
C TRP A 233 -10.29 -13.26 0.54
N ASP A 234 -10.70 -12.37 -0.36
CA ASP A 234 -10.80 -10.95 -0.10
C ASP A 234 -11.74 -10.26 -1.10
N LEU A 235 -12.08 -8.99 -0.86
CA LEU A 235 -12.91 -8.16 -1.75
C LEU A 235 -12.07 -7.37 -2.78
N TYR A 236 -10.77 -7.63 -2.85
CA TYR A 236 -9.85 -7.09 -3.84
C TYR A 236 -8.96 -8.22 -4.42
N PRO A 237 -8.43 -8.05 -5.64
CA PRO A 237 -7.56 -9.06 -6.24
C PRO A 237 -6.18 -9.11 -5.57
N PHE A 238 -5.69 -10.31 -5.27
CA PHE A 238 -4.40 -10.55 -4.59
C PHE A 238 -3.54 -11.67 -5.20
N TYR A 239 -3.96 -12.17 -6.36
CA TYR A 239 -3.27 -13.15 -7.20
C TYR A 239 -3.27 -12.67 -8.64
N VAL A 240 -2.36 -13.20 -9.46
CA VAL A 240 -2.37 -12.91 -10.90
C VAL A 240 -3.53 -13.68 -11.53
N SER A 241 -4.54 -12.96 -12.02
CA SER A 241 -5.61 -13.56 -12.81
C SER A 241 -5.03 -14.00 -14.14
N ASN A 242 -4.87 -15.31 -14.35
CA ASN A 242 -4.70 -15.82 -15.70
C ASN A 242 -6.02 -15.59 -16.43
N ALA A 243 -6.08 -14.51 -17.21
CA ALA A 243 -7.13 -14.29 -18.19
C ALA A 243 -7.03 -15.39 -19.25
N THR A 244 -7.77 -16.49 -19.06
CA THR A 244 -8.51 -17.30 -20.05
C THR A 244 -8.74 -18.71 -19.50
N THR A 245 -9.93 -18.94 -18.93
CA THR A 245 -10.61 -20.23 -19.07
C THR A 245 -11.70 -20.06 -20.12
N THR A 246 -11.34 -19.54 -21.30
CA THR A 246 -12.09 -19.86 -22.51
C THR A 246 -11.79 -21.31 -22.84
N ALA A 247 -12.85 -22.12 -22.78
CA ALA A 247 -12.86 -23.51 -23.19
C ALA A 247 -12.20 -23.69 -24.58
N PRO A 248 -11.24 -24.61 -24.75
CA PRO A 248 -10.83 -25.06 -26.08
C PRO A 248 -11.90 -26.02 -26.63
N SER A 249 -12.41 -25.67 -27.81
CA SER A 249 -13.26 -26.52 -28.65
C SER A 249 -12.56 -27.84 -29.00
N LEU A 250 -13.34 -28.91 -28.97
CA LEU A 250 -12.97 -30.24 -29.46
C LEU A 250 -12.47 -30.18 -30.93
N SER A 251 -11.30 -30.75 -31.18
CA SER A 251 -10.92 -31.28 -32.50
C SER A 251 -10.00 -32.50 -32.31
N PRO A 252 -10.13 -33.58 -33.11
CA PRO A 252 -9.48 -34.86 -32.84
C PRO A 252 -8.03 -34.93 -33.35
N PRO A 253 -7.20 -35.86 -32.84
CA PRO A 253 -5.77 -35.94 -33.14
C PRO A 253 -5.47 -36.67 -34.47
N PRO A 254 -4.37 -36.33 -35.18
CA PRO A 254 -3.82 -37.16 -36.24
C PRO A 254 -2.83 -38.23 -35.71
N PRO A 255 -2.54 -39.30 -36.49
CA PRO A 255 -1.91 -40.53 -36.01
C PRO A 255 -0.37 -40.47 -35.92
N PRO A 256 0.27 -41.41 -35.20
CA PRO A 256 1.70 -41.36 -34.90
C PRO A 256 2.55 -41.76 -36.11
N THR A 257 3.64 -41.04 -36.35
CA THR A 257 4.69 -41.44 -37.30
C THR A 257 5.94 -41.87 -36.53
N ASN A 258 6.30 -43.14 -36.65
CA ASN A 258 7.56 -43.70 -36.18
C ASN A 258 8.72 -43.07 -36.96
N THR A 259 9.77 -42.61 -36.26
CA THR A 259 11.10 -42.54 -36.88
C THR A 259 12.19 -42.92 -35.90
N THR A 260 12.96 -43.92 -36.34
CA THR A 260 14.14 -44.57 -35.78
C THR A 260 15.30 -43.62 -35.49
N ILE A 261 15.96 -43.80 -34.34
CA ILE A 261 17.27 -43.22 -34.02
C ILE A 261 18.35 -44.13 -34.64
N THR A 262 19.09 -43.64 -35.63
CA THR A 262 20.38 -44.20 -36.05
C THR A 262 21.50 -43.47 -35.32
N LYS A 263 22.38 -44.25 -34.68
CA LYS A 263 23.67 -43.81 -34.12
C LYS A 263 24.63 -43.50 -35.27
N GLU A 264 25.32 -42.37 -35.20
CA GLU A 264 26.62 -42.19 -35.87
C GLU A 264 27.68 -41.76 -34.84
N ASP A 265 28.68 -42.62 -34.69
CA ASP A 265 29.98 -42.32 -34.09
C ASP A 265 30.83 -41.52 -35.08
N GLY A 266 31.47 -40.45 -34.61
CA GLY A 266 32.38 -39.64 -35.41
C GLY A 266 33.39 -38.91 -34.53
N GLY A 267 34.47 -39.60 -34.15
CA GLY A 267 35.60 -39.02 -33.43
C GLY A 267 36.40 -38.03 -34.30
N ILE A 268 36.75 -36.88 -33.72
CA ILE A 268 37.53 -35.82 -34.39
C ILE A 268 39.03 -36.08 -34.17
N SER A 269 39.77 -36.08 -35.28
CA SER A 269 41.23 -36.28 -35.40
C SER A 269 42.06 -35.23 -34.63
N SER A 270 43.17 -35.69 -34.05
CA SER A 270 44.14 -34.96 -33.20
C SER A 270 44.78 -33.69 -33.80
N GLN A 271 44.57 -33.39 -35.09
CA GLN A 271 45.18 -32.21 -35.74
C GLN A 271 44.35 -30.92 -35.63
N THR A 272 43.04 -30.98 -35.31
CA THR A 272 42.18 -29.78 -35.18
C THR A 272 42.33 -29.08 -33.82
N VAL A 273 42.76 -29.80 -32.78
CA VAL A 273 42.93 -29.26 -31.42
C VAL A 273 44.06 -28.24 -31.33
N VAL A 274 45.13 -28.41 -32.12
CA VAL A 274 46.31 -27.52 -32.07
C VAL A 274 46.01 -26.13 -32.64
N ILE A 275 45.13 -26.02 -33.65
CA ILE A 275 44.81 -24.75 -34.31
C ILE A 275 43.94 -23.84 -33.42
N ILE A 276 43.12 -24.42 -32.54
CA ILE A 276 42.22 -23.66 -31.64
C ILE A 276 42.88 -23.36 -30.29
N VAL A 277 43.69 -24.28 -29.76
CA VAL A 277 44.28 -24.13 -28.42
C VAL A 277 45.40 -23.09 -28.41
N VAL A 278 46.22 -23.01 -29.48
CA VAL A 278 47.37 -22.09 -29.51
C VAL A 278 46.95 -20.60 -29.46
N PRO A 279 45.95 -20.12 -30.25
CA PRO A 279 45.48 -18.74 -30.14
C PRO A 279 44.88 -18.41 -28.77
N ILE A 280 44.17 -19.36 -28.16
CA ILE A 280 43.53 -19.17 -26.85
C ILE A 280 44.61 -19.07 -25.75
N MET A 281 45.63 -19.90 -25.79
CA MET A 281 46.74 -19.85 -24.83
C MET A 281 47.56 -18.55 -24.96
N VAL A 282 47.74 -18.06 -26.18
CA VAL A 282 48.38 -16.75 -26.42
C VAL A 282 47.51 -15.61 -25.89
N LEU A 283 46.20 -15.64 -26.11
CA LEU A 283 45.27 -14.63 -25.59
C LEU A 283 45.26 -14.61 -24.05
N VAL A 284 45.22 -15.80 -23.42
CA VAL A 284 45.27 -15.94 -21.95
C VAL A 284 46.61 -15.42 -21.41
N ALA A 285 47.73 -15.74 -22.06
CA ALA A 285 49.03 -15.24 -21.66
C ALA A 285 49.11 -13.70 -21.75
N VAL A 286 48.57 -13.10 -22.82
CA VAL A 286 48.52 -11.63 -22.97
C VAL A 286 47.65 -10.98 -21.90
N VAL A 287 46.50 -11.58 -21.56
CA VAL A 287 45.62 -11.08 -20.49
C VAL A 287 46.28 -11.20 -19.12
N LEU A 288 47.01 -12.29 -18.85
CA LEU A 288 47.75 -12.48 -17.60
C LEU A 288 48.96 -11.53 -17.48
N ILE A 289 49.63 -11.24 -18.59
CA ILE A 289 50.73 -10.27 -18.62
C ILE A 289 50.17 -8.84 -18.43
N ALA A 290 49.05 -8.51 -19.08
CA ALA A 290 48.37 -7.23 -18.91
C ALA A 290 47.87 -7.05 -17.47
N SER A 291 47.27 -8.08 -16.87
CA SER A 291 46.82 -8.04 -15.48
C SER A 291 47.99 -7.93 -14.51
N ALA A 292 49.10 -8.64 -14.75
CA ALA A 292 50.32 -8.53 -13.94
C ALA A 292 50.96 -7.13 -14.04
N ILE A 293 50.93 -6.48 -15.21
CA ILE A 293 51.41 -5.11 -15.41
C ILE A 293 50.50 -4.11 -14.68
N LEU A 294 49.18 -4.30 -14.72
CA LEU A 294 48.21 -3.48 -13.98
C LEU A 294 48.36 -3.65 -12.46
N LEU A 295 48.61 -4.87 -12.00
CA LEU A 295 48.86 -5.17 -10.59
C LEU A 295 50.23 -4.66 -10.11
N LYS A 296 51.28 -4.71 -10.94
CA LYS A 296 52.59 -4.11 -10.62
C LYS A 296 52.60 -2.58 -10.66
N ARG A 297 51.66 -1.94 -11.37
CA ARG A 297 51.43 -0.48 -11.30
C ARG A 297 50.74 -0.03 -10.00
N ARG A 298 50.27 -0.97 -9.18
CA ARG A 298 49.83 -0.69 -7.80
C ARG A 298 50.96 -1.00 -6.81
N LYS A 299 51.88 -0.05 -6.64
CA LYS A 299 52.65 0.10 -5.39
C LYS A 299 51.89 1.05 -4.44
N PRO A 300 52.06 0.90 -3.11
CA PRO A 300 51.07 1.27 -2.11
C PRO A 300 51.02 2.79 -1.96
N LYS A 301 49.83 3.35 -2.16
CA LYS A 301 49.52 4.74 -1.85
C LYS A 301 48.45 4.71 -0.77
N GLN A 302 48.89 5.03 0.44
CA GLN A 302 48.19 5.53 1.62
C GLN A 302 46.66 5.41 1.61
N GLU A 303 46.14 4.70 2.61
CA GLU A 303 44.73 4.43 2.91
C GLU A 303 43.80 5.60 2.52
N ASN A 304 42.91 5.30 1.58
CA ASN A 304 41.71 6.09 1.33
C ASN A 304 40.53 5.14 1.49
N GLU A 305 39.80 5.35 2.59
CA GLU A 305 38.56 4.71 2.98
C GLU A 305 37.54 4.68 1.83
N THR A 306 37.05 3.48 1.50
CA THR A 306 36.05 3.25 0.45
C THR A 306 34.63 3.47 0.95
N ALA A 307 33.77 3.88 0.00
CA ALA A 307 32.45 4.47 0.19
C ALA A 307 31.36 3.60 0.87
N ASP A 308 31.61 2.32 1.17
CA ASP A 308 30.64 1.44 1.86
C ASP A 308 30.59 1.65 3.38
N GLU A 309 31.65 2.19 3.99
CA GLU A 309 31.60 2.61 5.40
C GLU A 309 31.02 4.02 5.56
N LYS A 310 31.02 4.84 4.50
CA LYS A 310 30.40 6.18 4.51
C LYS A 310 28.88 6.15 4.47
N SER A 311 28.25 5.15 3.85
CA SER A 311 26.79 5.01 3.84
C SER A 311 26.26 4.61 5.23
N ALA A 312 26.92 3.67 5.90
CA ALA A 312 26.64 3.32 7.28
C ALA A 312 26.98 4.47 8.25
N ALA A 313 28.04 5.25 7.98
CA ALA A 313 28.40 6.41 8.80
C ALA A 313 27.47 7.62 8.60
N ASP A 314 26.88 7.83 7.42
CA ASP A 314 25.92 8.93 7.14
C ASP A 314 24.49 8.61 7.61
N GLU A 315 24.06 7.34 7.56
CA GLU A 315 22.84 6.88 8.25
C GLU A 315 22.99 7.05 9.78
N LYS A 316 24.15 6.68 10.33
CA LYS A 316 24.47 6.80 11.75
C LYS A 316 24.69 8.26 12.20
N ARG A 317 25.17 9.15 11.31
CA ARG A 317 25.31 10.60 11.57
C ARG A 317 23.97 11.34 11.63
N CYS A 318 22.97 10.91 10.85
CA CYS A 318 21.62 11.49 10.91
C CYS A 318 20.87 11.06 12.18
N GLU A 319 21.17 9.86 12.71
CA GLU A 319 20.61 9.37 13.97
C GLU A 319 21.10 10.20 15.18
N GLU A 320 22.35 10.65 15.19
CA GLU A 320 22.92 11.35 16.35
C GLU A 320 22.53 12.84 16.47
N SER A 321 22.14 13.53 15.39
CA SER A 321 21.89 15.00 15.44
C SER A 321 20.44 15.43 15.69
N PHE A 322 19.46 14.55 15.46
CA PHE A 322 18.02 14.83 15.62
C PHE A 322 17.35 14.00 16.72
N GLN A 323 18.10 13.12 17.38
CA GLN A 323 17.56 12.26 18.43
C GLN A 323 17.58 12.96 19.79
N PHE A 324 16.42 13.06 20.41
CA PHE A 324 16.24 13.53 21.78
C PHE A 324 16.29 12.35 22.76
N ASP A 325 16.84 12.60 23.94
CA ASP A 325 16.77 11.67 25.06
C ASP A 325 15.32 11.49 25.53
N PHE A 326 14.87 10.24 25.64
CA PHE A 326 13.50 9.93 26.04
C PHE A 326 13.16 10.48 27.42
N ASN A 327 14.10 10.42 28.38
CA ASN A 327 13.86 10.93 29.72
C ASN A 327 13.70 12.45 29.72
N ALA A 328 14.47 13.18 28.89
CA ALA A 328 14.25 14.61 28.67
C ALA A 328 12.85 14.91 28.12
N ILE A 329 12.35 14.12 27.16
CA ILE A 329 10.99 14.27 26.61
C ILE A 329 9.92 13.94 27.67
N ARG A 330 10.15 12.88 28.45
CA ARG A 330 9.27 12.47 29.56
C ARG A 330 9.14 13.59 30.58
N VAL A 331 10.24 14.22 30.99
CA VAL A 331 10.22 15.40 31.87
C VAL A 331 9.53 16.60 31.20
N ALA A 332 9.85 16.90 29.94
CA ALA A 332 9.25 18.01 29.19
C ALA A 332 7.71 17.91 29.12
N THR A 333 7.20 16.70 29.03
CA THR A 333 5.77 16.36 28.94
C THR A 333 5.12 16.01 30.28
N ASP A 334 5.82 16.18 31.40
CA ASP A 334 5.34 15.78 32.74
C ASP A 334 4.81 14.34 32.74
N ASP A 335 5.67 13.40 32.34
CA ASP A 335 5.39 11.98 32.17
C ASP A 335 4.18 11.69 31.25
N PHE A 336 4.08 12.43 30.14
CA PHE A 336 2.94 12.37 29.23
C PHE A 336 1.60 12.60 29.94
N SER A 337 1.58 13.54 30.89
CA SER A 337 0.40 13.89 31.68
C SER A 337 -0.81 14.20 30.79
N PRO A 338 -2.00 13.66 31.10
CA PRO A 338 -3.23 14.00 30.41
C PRO A 338 -3.51 15.52 30.36
N ALA A 339 -3.03 16.28 31.35
CA ALA A 339 -3.18 17.74 31.40
C ALA A 339 -2.41 18.48 30.30
N LYS A 340 -1.33 17.87 29.77
CA LYS A 340 -0.54 18.43 28.66
C LYS A 340 -0.97 17.91 27.30
N LYS A 341 -2.00 17.07 27.22
CA LYS A 341 -2.50 16.53 25.96
C LYS A 341 -3.20 17.61 25.16
N ILE A 342 -2.73 17.85 23.94
CA ILE A 342 -3.26 18.87 23.02
C ILE A 342 -3.98 18.26 21.80
N GLY A 343 -3.84 16.95 21.59
CA GLY A 343 -4.50 16.26 20.48
C GLY A 343 -4.50 14.75 20.61
N LYS A 344 -5.40 14.12 19.86
CA LYS A 344 -5.45 12.66 19.65
C LYS A 344 -5.62 12.42 18.16
N GLY A 345 -4.59 11.87 17.52
CA GLY A 345 -4.67 11.41 16.13
C GLY A 345 -5.10 9.95 16.04
N GLY A 346 -5.19 9.41 14.83
CA GLY A 346 -5.44 7.98 14.60
C GLY A 346 -4.32 7.06 15.13
N PHE A 347 -3.14 7.63 15.40
CA PHE A 347 -1.90 6.88 15.60
C PHE A 347 -1.24 7.13 16.95
N GLY A 348 -1.81 8.00 17.77
CA GLY A 348 -1.25 8.34 19.08
C GLY A 348 -1.80 9.63 19.67
N PHE A 349 -1.17 10.05 20.74
CA PHE A 349 -1.50 11.28 21.45
C PHE A 349 -0.42 12.33 21.20
N VAL A 350 -0.85 13.60 21.14
CA VAL A 350 0.05 14.75 21.02
C VAL A 350 0.02 15.53 22.32
N TYR A 351 1.19 15.82 22.85
CA TYR A 351 1.39 16.52 24.11
C TYR A 351 2.15 17.83 23.88
N LYS A 352 1.81 18.87 24.63
CA LYS A 352 2.63 20.07 24.73
C LYS A 352 3.80 19.78 25.67
N GLY A 353 5.02 19.97 25.18
CA GLY A 353 6.25 19.84 25.97
C GLY A 353 6.95 21.19 26.14
N LYS A 354 7.77 21.30 27.17
CA LYS A 354 8.76 22.38 27.31
C LYS A 354 10.13 21.74 27.50
N LEU A 355 11.01 21.89 26.52
CA LEU A 355 12.37 21.36 26.55
C LEU A 355 13.23 22.10 27.60
N PRO A 356 14.39 21.54 28.01
CA PRO A 356 15.26 22.15 29.02
C PRO A 356 15.77 23.55 28.65
N ASP A 357 15.93 23.83 27.36
CA ASP A 357 16.30 25.14 26.81
C ASP A 357 15.14 26.16 26.83
N GLY A 358 13.96 25.75 27.30
CA GLY A 358 12.75 26.56 27.37
C GLY A 358 11.88 26.52 26.11
N GLN A 359 12.32 25.85 25.04
CA GLN A 359 11.56 25.75 23.79
C GLN A 359 10.27 24.95 24.01
N VAL A 360 9.14 25.52 23.58
CA VAL A 360 7.83 24.84 23.61
C VAL A 360 7.69 23.99 22.35
N VAL A 361 7.33 22.71 22.53
CA VAL A 361 7.29 21.71 21.46
C VAL A 361 5.98 20.93 21.47
N ALA A 362 5.63 20.33 20.34
CA ALA A 362 4.56 19.35 20.23
C ALA A 362 5.16 17.94 20.14
N VAL A 363 4.81 17.07 21.08
CA VAL A 363 5.37 15.72 21.22
C VAL A 363 4.30 14.71 20.81
N LYS A 364 4.46 14.11 19.63
CA LYS A 364 3.58 13.06 19.11
C LYS A 364 4.13 11.70 19.55
N ARG A 365 3.46 11.06 20.51
CA ARG A 365 3.79 9.71 20.99
C ARG A 365 2.92 8.71 20.26
N LEU A 366 3.53 7.87 19.43
CA LEU A 366 2.84 6.86 18.64
C LEU A 366 2.55 5.62 19.48
N SER A 367 1.44 4.93 19.19
CA SER A 367 1.03 3.76 19.97
C SER A 367 1.93 2.54 19.69
N GLY A 368 2.58 2.01 20.74
CA GLY A 368 3.54 0.90 20.63
C GLY A 368 2.93 -0.49 20.34
N ASN A 369 1.61 -0.59 20.18
CA ASN A 369 0.89 -1.86 20.02
C ASN A 369 0.47 -2.16 18.57
N SER A 370 0.94 -1.39 17.57
CA SER A 370 0.60 -1.61 16.17
C SER A 370 1.84 -1.56 15.28
N GLY A 371 1.98 -2.51 14.35
CA GLY A 371 3.00 -2.44 13.28
C GLY A 371 2.80 -1.23 12.35
N GLN A 372 1.61 -0.63 12.38
CA GLN A 372 1.28 0.62 11.69
C GLN A 372 2.04 1.82 12.26
N GLY A 373 2.14 1.96 13.58
CA GLY A 373 2.80 3.09 14.24
C GLY A 373 4.30 3.17 13.94
N GLU A 374 4.99 2.04 13.78
CA GLU A 374 6.41 2.02 13.42
C GLU A 374 6.67 2.45 11.96
N GLN A 375 5.83 2.00 11.03
CA GLN A 375 5.96 2.42 9.62
C GLN A 375 5.67 3.92 9.46
N GLU A 376 4.67 4.43 10.15
CA GLU A 376 4.32 5.85 10.13
C GLU A 376 5.41 6.70 10.78
N PHE A 377 5.99 6.23 11.90
CA PHE A 377 7.16 6.86 12.49
C PHE A 377 8.30 7.02 11.48
N LYS A 378 8.68 5.91 10.84
CA LYS A 378 9.77 5.90 9.85
C LYS A 378 9.47 6.81 8.66
N ASN A 379 8.25 6.74 8.12
CA ASN A 379 7.83 7.62 7.02
C ASN A 379 7.92 9.09 7.43
N GLU A 380 7.33 9.43 8.57
CA GLU A 380 7.19 10.80 9.02
C GLU A 380 8.56 11.41 9.34
N VAL A 381 9.45 10.71 10.05
CA VAL A 381 10.82 11.17 10.32
C VAL A 381 11.64 11.27 9.02
N LEU A 382 11.67 10.23 8.19
CA LEU A 382 12.49 10.20 6.97
C LEU A 382 12.13 11.31 5.98
N LEU A 383 10.83 11.61 5.85
CA LEU A 383 10.33 12.68 4.99
C LEU A 383 10.59 14.04 5.61
N MET A 384 10.16 14.24 6.87
CA MET A 384 10.14 15.56 7.47
C MET A 384 11.53 16.13 7.77
N VAL A 385 12.56 15.30 7.96
CA VAL A 385 13.95 15.76 8.07
C VAL A 385 14.39 16.55 6.83
N LYS A 386 13.84 16.23 5.64
CA LYS A 386 14.21 16.85 4.37
C LYS A 386 13.27 17.98 3.93
N LEU A 387 12.23 18.27 4.71
CA LEU A 387 11.20 19.23 4.33
C LEU A 387 11.30 20.48 5.20
N GLN A 388 11.51 21.62 4.54
CA GLN A 388 11.52 22.91 5.20
C GLN A 388 10.75 23.93 4.36
N HIS A 389 9.55 24.27 4.83
CA HIS A 389 8.71 25.25 4.15
C HIS A 389 7.78 25.93 5.17
N LYS A 390 7.50 27.23 4.98
CA LYS A 390 6.69 28.03 5.92
C LYS A 390 5.28 27.49 6.15
N ASN A 391 4.70 26.82 5.14
CA ASN A 391 3.37 26.22 5.20
C ASN A 391 3.37 24.73 5.53
N LEU A 392 4.47 24.17 6.02
CA LEU A 392 4.54 22.83 6.61
C LEU A 392 4.94 22.95 8.09
N VAL A 393 4.51 22.01 8.92
CA VAL A 393 4.97 21.91 10.31
C VAL A 393 6.42 21.45 10.31
N ARG A 394 7.30 22.13 11.06
CA ARG A 394 8.72 21.78 11.14
C ARG A 394 8.98 20.68 12.16
N LEU A 395 9.64 19.61 11.71
CA LEU A 395 10.23 18.59 12.59
C LEU A 395 11.44 19.18 13.33
N LEU A 396 11.49 18.97 14.64
CA LEU A 396 12.62 19.34 15.49
C LEU A 396 13.52 18.14 15.77
N GLY A 397 12.92 16.96 15.87
CA GLY A 397 13.66 15.72 16.10
C GLY A 397 12.72 14.55 16.43
N PHE A 398 13.31 13.46 16.89
CA PHE A 398 12.59 12.25 17.27
C PHE A 398 13.22 11.63 18.53
N SER A 399 12.53 10.71 19.19
CA SER A 399 13.08 9.92 20.30
C SER A 399 12.69 8.47 20.12
N LEU A 400 13.68 7.59 20.29
CA LEU A 400 13.57 6.14 20.16
C LEU A 400 14.08 5.48 21.44
N GLU A 401 13.19 4.83 22.19
CA GLU A 401 13.59 3.98 23.33
C GLU A 401 12.68 2.75 23.42
N LYS A 402 13.24 1.54 23.31
CA LYS A 402 12.48 0.28 23.35
C LYS A 402 11.28 0.30 22.37
N LYS A 403 10.05 0.33 22.88
CA LYS A 403 8.79 0.38 22.11
C LYS A 403 8.26 1.81 21.91
N GLU A 404 8.91 2.81 22.49
CA GLU A 404 8.52 4.21 22.35
C GLU A 404 8.99 4.74 21.00
N ARG A 405 8.05 5.37 20.29
CA ARG A 405 8.25 6.04 19.01
C ARG A 405 7.67 7.44 19.16
N ILE A 406 8.56 8.43 19.28
CA ILE A 406 8.17 9.80 19.59
C ILE A 406 8.71 10.75 18.54
N ILE A 407 7.86 11.63 18.04
CA ILE A 407 8.21 12.67 17.07
C ILE A 407 8.03 14.02 17.74
N ILE A 408 9.03 14.89 17.64
CA ILE A 408 9.02 16.24 18.23
C ILE A 408 8.91 17.28 17.12
N TYR A 409 7.85 18.06 17.17
CA TYR A 409 7.53 19.14 16.25
C TYR A 409 7.61 20.51 16.91
N GLU A 410 7.72 21.55 16.08
CA GLU A 410 7.43 22.91 16.54
C GLU A 410 5.99 22.97 17.11
N PHE A 411 5.82 23.72 18.21
CA PHE A 411 4.49 23.93 18.76
C PHE A 411 3.75 25.00 17.97
N VAL A 412 2.60 24.63 17.40
CA VAL A 412 1.73 25.52 16.62
C VAL A 412 0.52 25.92 17.48
N PRO A 413 0.38 27.20 17.89
CA PRO A 413 -0.47 27.58 19.02
C PRO A 413 -1.97 27.57 18.76
N ASN A 414 -2.43 27.82 17.52
CA ASN A 414 -3.86 27.98 17.22
C ASN A 414 -4.50 26.68 16.71
N SER A 415 -4.05 25.51 17.21
CA SER A 415 -4.66 24.19 16.91
C SER A 415 -4.87 23.94 15.40
N SER A 416 -5.77 23.03 15.04
CA SER A 416 -6.13 22.67 13.67
C SER A 416 -7.30 23.50 13.13
N LEU A 417 -7.37 23.63 11.80
CA LEU A 417 -8.33 24.47 11.08
C LEU A 417 -9.79 24.06 11.34
N ASP A 418 -10.07 22.76 11.43
CA ASP A 418 -11.39 22.19 11.73
C ASP A 418 -11.97 22.73 13.06
N ASN A 419 -11.12 22.90 14.08
CA ASN A 419 -11.50 23.48 15.37
C ASN A 419 -11.91 24.97 15.27
N PHE A 420 -11.67 25.62 14.13
CA PHE A 420 -12.12 26.98 13.86
C PHE A 420 -13.31 26.98 12.91
N ILE A 421 -13.18 26.39 11.72
CA ILE A 421 -14.19 26.53 10.66
C ILE A 421 -15.53 25.85 10.99
N PHE A 422 -15.53 24.80 11.82
CA PHE A 422 -16.75 24.08 12.21
C PHE A 422 -17.28 24.45 13.60
N ASP A 423 -16.53 25.26 14.35
CA ASP A 423 -16.97 25.75 15.66
C ASP A 423 -17.76 27.06 15.48
N PRO A 424 -19.01 27.15 15.94
CA PRO A 424 -19.87 28.32 15.71
C PRO A 424 -19.31 29.64 16.24
N ILE A 425 -18.45 29.61 17.26
CA ILE A 425 -17.87 30.80 17.89
C ILE A 425 -16.52 31.10 17.25
N LYS A 426 -15.62 30.12 17.17
CA LYS A 426 -14.27 30.33 16.63
C LYS A 426 -14.27 30.62 15.14
N ARG A 427 -15.28 30.18 14.39
CA ARG A 427 -15.40 30.53 12.96
C ARG A 427 -15.48 32.03 12.69
N LEU A 428 -15.95 32.81 13.67
CA LEU A 428 -16.00 34.28 13.62
C LEU A 428 -14.60 34.92 13.61
N LEU A 429 -13.57 34.19 14.09
CA LEU A 429 -12.19 34.65 14.07
C LEU A 429 -11.56 34.58 12.67
N LEU A 430 -12.21 33.86 11.74
CA LEU A 430 -11.79 33.61 10.37
C LEU A 430 -12.67 34.40 9.38
N ASN A 431 -12.40 35.70 9.27
CA ASN A 431 -12.93 36.51 8.17
C ASN A 431 -12.43 35.99 6.81
N TRP A 432 -13.01 36.50 5.72
CA TRP A 432 -12.68 36.04 4.37
C TRP A 432 -11.18 36.18 4.05
N GLU A 433 -10.57 37.31 4.38
CA GLU A 433 -9.14 37.55 4.15
C GLU A 433 -8.27 36.44 4.76
N LYS A 434 -8.52 36.06 6.02
CA LYS A 434 -7.80 34.95 6.67
C LYS A 434 -8.09 33.61 6.01
N ARG A 435 -9.34 33.31 5.68
CA ARG A 435 -9.72 32.07 4.97
C ARG A 435 -9.02 31.96 3.62
N TYR A 436 -8.97 33.05 2.88
CA TYR A 436 -8.31 33.12 1.59
C TYR A 436 -6.78 32.98 1.71
N LYS A 437 -6.17 33.62 2.72
CA LYS A 437 -4.76 33.42 3.08
C LYS A 437 -4.46 31.97 3.44
N ILE A 438 -5.36 31.30 4.15
CA ILE A 438 -5.28 29.87 4.48
C ILE A 438 -5.33 29.02 3.20
N ILE A 439 -6.30 29.25 2.31
CA ILE A 439 -6.40 28.54 1.02
C ILE A 439 -5.09 28.68 0.22
N LYS A 440 -4.56 29.91 0.09
CA LYS A 440 -3.30 30.19 -0.60
C LYS A 440 -2.11 29.51 0.07
N GLY A 441 -2.03 29.52 1.39
CA GLY A 441 -0.95 28.89 2.14
C GLY A 441 -0.95 27.37 2.01
N ILE A 442 -2.12 26.74 2.07
CA ILE A 442 -2.28 25.29 1.82
C ILE A 442 -1.83 24.97 0.39
N ALA A 443 -2.31 25.72 -0.60
CA ALA A 443 -1.95 25.48 -2.01
C ALA A 443 -0.43 25.54 -2.24
N ARG A 444 0.25 26.52 -1.64
CA ARG A 444 1.71 26.65 -1.69
C ARG A 444 2.43 25.51 -0.97
N GLY A 445 1.91 25.07 0.19
CA GLY A 445 2.45 23.91 0.89
C GLY A 445 2.39 22.63 0.07
N ILE A 446 1.26 22.37 -0.61
CA ILE A 446 1.10 21.19 -1.48
C ILE A 446 1.96 21.33 -2.74
N LEU A 447 2.02 22.51 -3.36
CA LEU A 447 2.91 22.77 -4.50
C LEU A 447 4.36 22.44 -4.16
N TYR A 448 4.82 22.88 -2.99
CA TYR A 448 6.15 22.55 -2.50
C TYR A 448 6.37 21.04 -2.44
N LEU A 449 5.43 20.26 -1.87
CA LEU A 449 5.53 18.80 -1.82
C LEU A 449 5.53 18.13 -3.20
N HIS A 450 4.80 18.68 -4.17
CA HIS A 450 4.61 18.05 -5.48
C HIS A 450 5.75 18.37 -6.47
N GLN A 451 6.36 19.55 -6.35
CA GLN A 451 7.27 20.10 -7.37
C GLN A 451 8.55 20.72 -6.80
N ASP A 452 8.46 21.54 -5.74
CA ASP A 452 9.62 22.36 -5.30
C ASP A 452 10.54 21.65 -4.29
N SER A 453 10.08 20.57 -3.63
CA SER A 453 10.91 19.77 -2.75
C SER A 453 11.85 18.85 -3.52
N GLN A 454 12.94 18.42 -2.86
CA GLN A 454 13.93 17.52 -3.45
C GLN A 454 13.33 16.24 -4.05
N TYR A 455 12.24 15.75 -3.45
CA TYR A 455 11.48 14.61 -3.93
C TYR A 455 10.02 15.02 -4.11
N ARG A 456 9.34 14.40 -5.08
CA ARG A 456 7.89 14.51 -5.21
C ARG A 456 7.22 13.67 -4.12
N ILE A 457 6.40 14.30 -3.29
CA ILE A 457 5.75 13.69 -2.14
C ILE A 457 4.24 13.83 -2.28
N ILE A 458 3.52 12.72 -2.14
CA ILE A 458 2.06 12.71 -2.08
C ILE A 458 1.63 12.54 -0.63
N HIS A 459 0.83 13.48 -0.11
CA HIS A 459 0.45 13.53 1.31
C HIS A 459 -0.58 12.44 1.66
N ARG A 460 -1.60 12.24 0.81
CA ARG A 460 -2.67 11.22 0.91
C ARG A 460 -3.67 11.34 2.06
N ASP A 461 -3.41 12.18 3.07
CA ASP A 461 -4.37 12.49 4.15
C ASP A 461 -4.55 13.99 4.39
N LEU A 462 -4.71 14.77 3.32
CA LEU A 462 -5.04 16.21 3.44
C LEU A 462 -6.49 16.38 3.90
N LYS A 463 -6.69 17.10 5.02
CA LYS A 463 -7.99 17.38 5.63
C LYS A 463 -7.87 18.56 6.60
N ALA A 464 -9.00 19.16 7.01
CA ALA A 464 -8.99 20.34 7.87
C ALA A 464 -8.28 20.09 9.22
N ALA A 465 -8.45 18.90 9.79
CA ALA A 465 -7.77 18.48 11.03
C ALA A 465 -6.23 18.40 10.91
N ASN A 466 -5.70 18.27 9.69
CA ASN A 466 -4.25 18.20 9.44
C ASN A 466 -3.65 19.54 9.01
N ILE A 467 -4.44 20.62 9.00
CA ILE A 467 -3.96 21.99 8.76
C ILE A 467 -3.89 22.72 10.10
N LEU A 468 -2.68 22.91 10.65
CA LEU A 468 -2.49 23.67 11.88
C LEU A 468 -2.38 25.18 11.59
N LEU A 469 -2.72 26.01 12.57
CA LEU A 469 -2.67 27.47 12.45
C LEU A 469 -1.62 28.05 13.40
N ASP A 470 -0.65 28.80 12.85
CA ASP A 470 0.34 29.53 13.65
C ASP A 470 -0.27 30.75 14.36
N ALA A 471 0.54 31.48 15.13
CA ALA A 471 0.09 32.62 15.92
C ALA A 471 -0.59 33.71 15.07
N GLU A 472 -0.16 33.86 13.81
CA GLU A 472 -0.70 34.81 12.84
C GLU A 472 -1.78 34.20 11.92
N MET A 473 -2.32 33.04 12.30
CA MET A 473 -3.36 32.29 11.57
C MET A 473 -2.93 31.85 10.16
N ASN A 474 -1.63 31.66 9.92
CA ASN A 474 -1.15 31.04 8.69
C ASN A 474 -1.24 29.50 8.79
N PRO A 475 -1.53 28.82 7.67
CA PRO A 475 -1.65 27.37 7.66
C PRO A 475 -0.28 26.68 7.62
N LYS A 476 -0.18 25.59 8.36
CA LYS A 476 0.91 24.62 8.34
C LYS A 476 0.35 23.21 8.16
N ILE A 477 0.69 22.55 7.06
CA ILE A 477 0.31 21.16 6.79
C ILE A 477 1.08 20.24 7.74
N SER A 478 0.37 19.27 8.32
CA SER A 478 0.88 18.33 9.31
C SER A 478 0.44 16.88 9.01
N ASP A 479 0.96 15.93 9.80
CA ASP A 479 0.61 14.50 9.75
C ASP A 479 1.04 13.76 8.47
N PHE A 480 2.36 13.60 8.32
CA PHE A 480 2.99 12.95 7.16
C PHE A 480 3.13 11.43 7.31
N GLY A 481 2.52 10.81 8.32
CA GLY A 481 2.63 9.36 8.55
C GLY A 481 2.16 8.52 7.36
N MET A 482 1.22 9.07 6.58
CA MET A 482 0.70 8.45 5.35
C MET A 482 1.39 8.91 4.07
N ALA A 483 2.34 9.85 4.11
CA ALA A 483 2.92 10.39 2.90
C ALA A 483 3.80 9.36 2.15
N LYS A 484 3.94 9.53 0.83
CA LYS A 484 4.71 8.64 -0.04
C LYS A 484 5.60 9.42 -1.00
N LEU A 485 6.83 8.95 -1.17
CA LEU A 485 7.77 9.43 -2.18
C LEU A 485 7.42 8.83 -3.54
N PHE A 486 7.45 9.68 -4.56
CA PHE A 486 7.51 9.25 -5.95
C PHE A 486 8.96 9.25 -6.41
N VAL A 487 9.36 8.19 -7.10
CA VAL A 487 10.63 8.18 -7.83
C VAL A 487 10.53 9.20 -8.97
N VAL A 488 11.66 9.78 -9.36
CA VAL A 488 11.73 10.71 -10.51
C VAL A 488 11.04 10.06 -11.71
N ASP A 489 10.20 10.84 -12.41
CA ASP A 489 9.34 10.46 -13.55
C ASP A 489 8.07 9.63 -13.25
N GLN A 490 7.82 9.23 -12.01
CA GLN A 490 6.56 8.59 -11.64
C GLN A 490 5.42 9.63 -11.60
N THR A 491 4.33 9.37 -12.33
CA THR A 491 3.14 10.23 -12.40
C THR A 491 1.96 9.69 -11.59
N GLN A 492 1.91 8.36 -11.40
CA GLN A 492 0.93 7.64 -10.62
C GLN A 492 1.58 6.43 -9.93
N ALA A 493 1.06 6.06 -8.77
CA ALA A 493 1.44 4.85 -8.05
C ALA A 493 0.19 4.15 -7.52
N ASP A 494 0.30 2.84 -7.30
CA ASP A 494 -0.79 2.04 -6.78
C ASP A 494 -0.44 1.51 -5.38
N THR A 495 -1.41 1.42 -4.49
CA THR A 495 -1.25 0.83 -3.17
C THR A 495 -2.39 -0.12 -2.85
N ARG A 496 -2.05 -1.31 -2.33
CA ARG A 496 -3.04 -2.24 -1.77
C ARG A 496 -3.61 -1.76 -0.44
N ARG A 497 -2.86 -0.88 0.27
CA ARG A 497 -3.26 -0.30 1.55
C ARG A 497 -3.83 1.09 1.32
N ILE A 498 -5.15 1.19 1.26
CA ILE A 498 -5.88 2.45 1.16
C ILE A 498 -5.96 3.05 2.56
N VAL A 499 -5.34 4.22 2.71
CA VAL A 499 -5.27 4.97 3.97
C VAL A 499 -5.61 6.43 3.72
N GLY A 500 -6.28 7.07 4.65
CA GLY A 500 -6.72 8.45 4.52
C GLY A 500 -8.12 8.63 5.08
N THR A 501 -8.60 9.86 5.06
CA THR A 501 -9.90 10.21 5.65
C THR A 501 -11.01 10.19 4.60
N TYR A 502 -12.07 9.42 4.86
CA TYR A 502 -13.26 9.40 4.01
C TYR A 502 -13.83 10.81 3.82
N GLY A 503 -14.37 11.09 2.63
CA GLY A 503 -14.80 12.42 2.21
C GLY A 503 -13.69 13.21 1.50
N TYR A 504 -12.44 13.08 1.92
CA TYR A 504 -11.29 13.77 1.30
C TYR A 504 -10.56 12.91 0.26
N MET A 505 -10.69 11.58 0.34
CA MET A 505 -10.02 10.67 -0.59
C MET A 505 -10.60 10.79 -2.00
N ALA A 506 -9.71 10.96 -2.99
CA ALA A 506 -10.07 10.92 -4.40
C ALA A 506 -10.67 9.55 -4.76
N PRO A 507 -11.72 9.46 -5.60
CA PRO A 507 -12.40 8.18 -5.80
C PRO A 507 -11.57 7.10 -6.50
N GLU A 508 -10.62 7.47 -7.36
CA GLU A 508 -9.67 6.52 -7.93
C GLU A 508 -8.75 5.91 -6.86
N TYR A 509 -8.38 6.70 -5.85
CA TYR A 509 -7.58 6.25 -4.73
C TYR A 509 -8.41 5.38 -3.79
N ALA A 510 -9.62 5.83 -3.44
CA ALA A 510 -10.52 5.10 -2.55
C ALA A 510 -11.03 3.77 -3.14
N ARG A 511 -11.19 3.67 -4.48
CA ARG A 511 -11.65 2.43 -5.13
C ARG A 511 -10.54 1.49 -5.55
N LYS A 512 -9.47 2.03 -6.14
CA LYS A 512 -8.44 1.23 -6.83
C LYS A 512 -7.07 1.31 -6.15
N GLY A 513 -6.92 2.16 -5.13
CA GLY A 513 -5.62 2.42 -4.51
C GLY A 513 -4.68 3.24 -5.40
N HIS A 514 -5.17 3.80 -6.50
CA HIS A 514 -4.36 4.63 -7.41
C HIS A 514 -4.21 6.02 -6.80
N PHE A 515 -2.99 6.42 -6.45
CA PHE A 515 -2.71 7.75 -5.95
C PHE A 515 -1.71 8.49 -6.83
N SER A 516 -1.83 9.81 -6.86
CA SER A 516 -0.95 10.71 -7.59
C SER A 516 -1.02 12.10 -6.98
N VAL A 517 -0.27 13.06 -7.55
CA VAL A 517 -0.44 14.48 -7.24
C VAL A 517 -1.90 14.95 -7.40
N LYS A 518 -2.65 14.34 -8.33
CA LYS A 518 -4.07 14.67 -8.57
C LYS A 518 -5.01 14.16 -7.47
N SER A 519 -4.56 13.21 -6.65
CA SER A 519 -5.31 12.73 -5.50
C SER A 519 -5.26 13.76 -4.36
N ASP A 520 -4.09 14.36 -4.12
CA ASP A 520 -3.96 15.49 -3.17
C ASP A 520 -4.69 16.75 -3.68
N VAL A 521 -4.70 17.01 -5.00
CA VAL A 521 -5.50 18.09 -5.60
C VAL A 521 -6.99 17.90 -5.30
N TYR A 522 -7.51 16.68 -5.40
CA TYR A 522 -8.90 16.39 -5.04
C TYR A 522 -9.16 16.72 -3.56
N SER A 523 -8.31 16.27 -2.64
CA SER A 523 -8.44 16.58 -1.21
C SER A 523 -8.35 18.07 -0.93
N PHE A 524 -7.51 18.80 -1.66
CA PHE A 524 -7.44 20.27 -1.62
C PHE A 524 -8.75 20.91 -2.09
N GLY A 525 -9.37 20.41 -3.15
CA GLY A 525 -10.67 20.89 -3.62
C GLY A 525 -11.75 20.76 -2.55
N VAL A 526 -11.78 19.62 -1.84
CA VAL A 526 -12.68 19.42 -0.69
C VAL A 526 -12.41 20.44 0.41
N LEU A 527 -11.14 20.64 0.80
CA LEU A 527 -10.74 21.66 1.77
C LEU A 527 -11.22 23.07 1.40
N VAL A 528 -11.09 23.46 0.14
CA VAL A 528 -11.56 24.78 -0.33
C VAL A 528 -13.07 24.92 -0.14
N LEU A 529 -13.86 23.90 -0.49
CA LEU A 529 -15.31 23.92 -0.31
C LEU A 529 -15.70 23.98 1.17
N GLU A 530 -14.99 23.27 2.06
CA GLU A 530 -15.22 23.37 3.50
C GLU A 530 -14.88 24.75 4.06
N ILE A 531 -13.77 25.35 3.62
CA ILE A 531 -13.33 26.68 4.08
C ILE A 531 -14.32 27.76 3.66
N VAL A 532 -14.80 27.73 2.41
CA VAL A 532 -15.76 28.74 1.91
C VAL A 532 -17.12 28.59 2.60
N SER A 533 -17.57 27.36 2.85
CA SER A 533 -18.89 27.10 3.41
C SER A 533 -18.97 27.09 4.93
N GLY A 534 -17.85 26.85 5.62
CA GLY A 534 -17.85 26.58 7.05
C GLY A 534 -18.57 25.26 7.42
N LYS A 535 -18.81 24.36 6.45
CA LYS A 535 -19.53 23.10 6.64
C LYS A 535 -18.59 21.91 6.47
N SER A 536 -18.69 20.93 7.37
CA SER A 536 -17.85 19.72 7.32
C SER A 536 -18.37 18.72 6.30
N ILE A 537 -17.49 18.14 5.49
CA ILE A 537 -17.82 17.09 4.52
C ILE A 537 -18.42 15.83 5.18
N ASN A 538 -18.04 15.54 6.43
CA ASN A 538 -18.49 14.36 7.17
C ASN A 538 -19.80 14.59 7.96
N GLY A 539 -20.09 15.84 8.31
CA GLY A 539 -21.28 16.23 9.07
C GLY A 539 -22.40 16.84 8.22
N PHE A 540 -22.08 17.36 7.03
CA PHE A 540 -23.05 18.02 6.18
C PHE A 540 -23.98 17.01 5.50
N ARG A 541 -25.27 17.21 5.72
CA ARG A 541 -26.34 16.67 4.90
C ARG A 541 -27.25 17.83 4.56
N ASP A 542 -27.46 18.04 3.27
CA ASP A 542 -28.47 18.98 2.81
C ASP A 542 -29.83 18.61 3.43
N GLU A 543 -30.52 19.57 4.05
CA GLU A 543 -31.75 19.30 4.80
C GLU A 543 -32.90 18.83 3.89
N GLU A 544 -32.88 19.24 2.61
CA GLU A 544 -33.91 18.89 1.62
C GLU A 544 -33.59 17.57 0.88
N THR A 545 -32.32 17.29 0.60
CA THR A 545 -31.90 16.22 -0.33
C THR A 545 -30.99 15.16 0.30
N GLY A 546 -30.42 15.41 1.48
CA GLY A 546 -29.56 14.46 2.21
C GLY A 546 -28.19 14.18 1.57
N VAL A 547 -27.80 14.95 0.54
CA VAL A 547 -26.60 14.75 -0.26
C VAL A 547 -25.33 15.34 0.38
N SER A 548 -24.16 14.87 -0.07
CA SER A 548 -22.85 15.35 0.43
C SER A 548 -22.54 16.78 -0.04
N LEU A 549 -21.64 17.47 0.68
CA LEU A 549 -21.26 18.87 0.38
C LEU A 549 -20.79 19.08 -1.06
N ILE A 550 -20.07 18.12 -1.64
CA ILE A 550 -19.62 18.18 -3.04
C ILE A 550 -20.80 18.14 -4.02
N ILE A 551 -21.80 17.29 -3.75
CA ILE A 551 -23.02 17.21 -4.58
C ILE A 551 -23.83 18.50 -4.44
N HIS A 552 -23.99 19.00 -3.22
CA HIS A 552 -24.67 20.26 -2.96
C HIS A 552 -23.95 21.43 -3.67
N ALA A 553 -22.61 21.46 -3.64
CA ALA A 553 -21.82 22.47 -4.36
C ALA A 553 -22.03 22.40 -5.88
N TRP A 554 -22.01 21.19 -6.43
CA TRP A 554 -22.26 20.96 -7.87
C TRP A 554 -23.66 21.36 -8.31
N LYS A 555 -24.68 21.03 -7.51
CA LYS A 555 -26.08 21.40 -7.76
C LYS A 555 -26.23 22.92 -7.83
N ASN A 556 -25.79 23.63 -6.80
CA ASN A 556 -25.88 25.09 -6.75
C ASN A 556 -25.07 25.76 -7.88
N TRP A 557 -23.93 25.17 -8.28
CA TRP A 557 -23.17 25.66 -9.43
C TRP A 557 -23.97 25.58 -10.75
N ASN A 558 -24.59 24.43 -11.03
CA ASN A 558 -25.38 24.24 -12.25
C ASN A 558 -26.68 25.04 -12.27
N GLU A 559 -27.28 25.25 -11.10
CA GLU A 559 -28.47 26.09 -10.94
C GLU A 559 -28.14 27.59 -10.96
N GLY A 560 -26.86 27.97 -11.14
CA GLY A 560 -26.43 29.35 -11.14
C GLY A 560 -26.59 30.05 -9.80
N THR A 561 -26.59 29.30 -8.69
CA THR A 561 -26.71 29.80 -7.31
C THR A 561 -25.51 29.48 -6.38
N PRO A 562 -24.25 29.52 -6.86
CA PRO A 562 -23.09 29.10 -6.06
C PRO A 562 -22.88 29.91 -4.77
N TRP A 563 -23.40 31.14 -4.67
CA TRP A 563 -23.34 31.94 -3.45
C TRP A 563 -24.04 31.31 -2.24
N LYS A 564 -24.99 30.38 -2.46
CA LYS A 564 -25.66 29.63 -1.38
C LYS A 564 -24.70 28.72 -0.60
N LEU A 565 -23.51 28.48 -1.13
CA LEU A 565 -22.45 27.73 -0.44
C LEU A 565 -21.63 28.60 0.49
N ILE A 566 -21.69 29.92 0.37
CA ILE A 566 -20.86 30.83 1.16
C ILE A 566 -21.37 30.80 2.60
N ASP A 567 -20.44 30.71 3.54
CA ASP A 567 -20.74 30.76 4.97
C ASP A 567 -21.42 32.09 5.33
N ASP A 568 -22.59 32.03 5.97
CA ASP A 568 -23.45 33.20 6.27
C ASP A 568 -22.77 34.28 7.13
N ILE A 569 -21.67 33.95 7.83
CA ILE A 569 -20.88 34.91 8.60
C ILE A 569 -19.90 35.74 7.76
N LEU A 570 -19.71 35.39 6.48
CA LEU A 570 -18.82 36.12 5.59
C LEU A 570 -19.59 37.29 4.97
N LEU A 571 -19.07 38.50 5.19
CA LEU A 571 -19.61 39.75 4.64
C LEU A 571 -19.40 39.82 3.13
N ASP A 572 -20.27 40.57 2.46
CA ASP A 572 -20.47 40.47 1.01
C ASP A 572 -19.36 41.08 0.13
N ASP A 573 -18.45 41.85 0.74
CA ASP A 573 -17.47 42.69 0.05
C ASP A 573 -16.40 41.92 -0.75
N SER A 574 -16.37 40.58 -0.65
CA SER A 574 -15.43 39.72 -1.38
C SER A 574 -16.12 38.56 -2.10
N ARG A 575 -17.41 38.72 -2.47
CA ARG A 575 -18.21 37.70 -3.13
C ARG A 575 -17.55 37.13 -4.39
N SER A 576 -16.89 37.95 -5.21
CA SER A 576 -16.22 37.49 -6.44
C SER A 576 -15.08 36.50 -6.15
N GLU A 577 -14.24 36.77 -5.15
CA GLU A 577 -13.17 35.88 -4.71
C GLU A 577 -13.72 34.57 -4.12
N MET A 578 -14.80 34.66 -3.34
CA MET A 578 -15.49 33.50 -2.76
C MET A 578 -16.05 32.59 -3.86
N LEU A 579 -16.73 33.15 -4.85
CA LEU A 579 -17.25 32.43 -6.01
C LEU A 579 -16.11 31.81 -6.83
N ARG A 580 -15.00 32.52 -7.01
CA ARG A 580 -13.80 31.99 -7.68
C ARG A 580 -13.19 30.81 -6.92
N CYS A 581 -13.18 30.85 -5.59
CA CYS A 581 -12.74 29.71 -4.76
C CYS A 581 -13.69 28.51 -4.90
N ILE A 582 -15.01 28.71 -4.96
CA ILE A 582 -15.97 27.62 -5.21
C ILE A 582 -15.71 26.98 -6.58
N HIS A 583 -15.55 27.81 -7.62
CA HIS A 583 -15.21 27.34 -8.97
C HIS A 583 -13.92 26.52 -8.96
N LEU A 584 -12.87 27.02 -8.32
CA LEU A 584 -11.60 26.32 -8.17
C LEU A 584 -11.76 24.99 -7.41
N GLY A 585 -12.54 24.98 -6.33
CA GLY A 585 -12.85 23.77 -5.56
C GLY A 585 -13.49 22.70 -6.45
N LEU A 586 -14.49 23.09 -7.25
CA LEU A 586 -15.16 22.22 -8.22
C LEU A 586 -14.22 21.71 -9.32
N LEU A 587 -13.30 22.55 -9.82
CA LEU A 587 -12.28 22.13 -10.77
C LEU A 587 -11.34 21.06 -10.19
N CYS A 588 -11.04 21.14 -8.90
CA CYS A 588 -10.16 20.21 -8.20
C CYS A 588 -10.83 18.85 -7.91
N VAL A 589 -12.15 18.80 -7.72
CA VAL A 589 -12.89 17.57 -7.37
C VAL A 589 -13.50 16.82 -8.57
N GLN A 590 -13.08 17.14 -9.80
CA GLN A 590 -13.64 16.53 -11.02
C GLN A 590 -13.44 15.01 -11.09
N GLU A 591 -14.39 14.31 -11.70
CA GLU A 591 -14.33 12.85 -11.90
C GLU A 591 -13.17 12.45 -12.80
N ASN A 592 -13.01 13.14 -13.94
CA ASN A 592 -11.87 12.92 -14.80
C ASN A 592 -10.59 13.52 -14.19
N ILE A 593 -9.65 12.65 -13.82
CA ILE A 593 -8.35 13.00 -13.21
C ILE A 593 -7.56 13.97 -14.10
N ALA A 594 -7.67 13.85 -15.43
CA ALA A 594 -6.98 14.72 -16.37
C ALA A 594 -7.51 16.16 -16.33
N HIS A 595 -8.79 16.36 -15.97
CA HIS A 595 -9.40 17.69 -15.90
C HIS A 595 -9.08 18.43 -14.60
N ARG A 596 -8.63 17.72 -13.55
CA ARG A 596 -8.16 18.36 -12.33
C ARG A 596 -6.90 19.18 -12.61
N PRO A 597 -6.80 20.44 -12.16
CA PRO A 597 -5.60 21.25 -12.36
C PRO A 597 -4.40 20.65 -11.60
N THR A 598 -3.20 21.11 -11.92
CA THR A 598 -2.00 20.89 -11.09
C THR A 598 -1.92 21.97 -10.01
N MET A 599 -1.14 21.74 -8.95
CA MET A 599 -1.03 22.73 -7.87
C MET A 599 -0.35 24.04 -8.30
N ASP A 600 0.54 24.02 -9.30
CA ASP A 600 1.10 25.24 -9.89
C ASP A 600 -0.01 26.10 -10.52
N SER A 601 -0.89 25.46 -11.30
CA SER A 601 -2.02 26.10 -11.95
C SER A 601 -3.01 26.62 -10.92
N VAL A 602 -3.28 25.86 -9.85
CA VAL A 602 -4.10 26.30 -8.71
C VAL A 602 -3.52 27.56 -8.05
N VAL A 603 -2.21 27.59 -7.77
CA VAL A 603 -1.54 28.76 -7.17
C VAL A 603 -1.63 29.98 -8.09
N LEU A 604 -1.48 29.80 -9.40
CA LEU A 604 -1.67 30.87 -10.39
C LEU A 604 -3.12 31.38 -10.42
N MET A 605 -4.10 30.48 -10.47
CA MET A 605 -5.54 30.81 -10.45
C MET A 605 -5.96 31.57 -9.19
N LEU A 606 -5.33 31.27 -8.05
CA LEU A 606 -5.51 31.99 -6.79
C LEU A 606 -4.77 33.34 -6.74
N SER A 607 -3.72 33.51 -7.53
CA SER A 607 -2.88 34.72 -7.47
C SER A 607 -3.29 35.79 -8.49
N SER A 608 -4.01 35.41 -9.55
CA SER A 608 -4.47 36.34 -10.58
C SER A 608 -5.97 36.20 -10.85
N SER A 609 -6.69 37.31 -10.75
CA SER A 609 -8.10 37.42 -11.09
C SER A 609 -8.35 37.41 -12.60
N SER A 610 -7.34 37.73 -13.43
CA SER A 610 -7.47 37.81 -14.89
C SER A 610 -7.40 36.46 -15.60
N ILE A 611 -7.06 35.38 -14.89
CA ILE A 611 -7.06 34.03 -15.47
C ILE A 611 -8.49 33.55 -15.59
N SER A 612 -8.93 33.32 -16.83
CA SER A 612 -10.22 32.69 -17.12
C SER A 612 -10.19 31.21 -16.71
N LEU A 613 -11.20 30.80 -15.93
CA LEU A 613 -11.35 29.44 -15.45
C LEU A 613 -12.32 28.69 -16.37
N ARG A 614 -11.95 27.48 -16.81
CA ARG A 614 -12.83 26.63 -17.62
C ARG A 614 -14.06 26.22 -16.80
N ALA A 615 -15.19 25.99 -17.47
CA ALA A 615 -16.36 25.43 -16.80
C ALA A 615 -16.01 24.07 -16.16
N PRO A 616 -16.37 23.83 -14.88
CA PRO A 616 -16.10 22.56 -14.24
C PRO A 616 -17.00 21.48 -14.82
N SER A 617 -16.46 20.27 -14.99
CA SER A 617 -17.27 19.08 -15.32
C SER A 617 -17.70 18.34 -14.04
N ARG A 618 -18.54 17.33 -14.20
CA ARG A 618 -19.14 16.57 -13.08
C ARG A 618 -18.07 16.14 -12.04
N PRO A 619 -18.26 16.46 -10.75
CA PRO A 619 -17.40 15.99 -9.67
C PRO A 619 -17.43 14.49 -9.50
N ALA A 620 -16.34 13.96 -8.94
CA ALA A 620 -16.22 12.56 -8.60
C ALA A 620 -17.09 12.25 -7.36
N PHE A 621 -18.15 11.46 -7.51
CA PHE A 621 -19.06 11.14 -6.40
C PHE A 621 -18.73 9.77 -5.78
N LEU A 622 -18.48 9.75 -4.46
CA LEU A 622 -18.61 8.54 -3.64
C LEU A 622 -20.04 8.53 -3.08
N LEU A 623 -20.94 7.71 -3.63
CA LEU A 623 -22.28 7.55 -3.08
C LEU A 623 -22.17 6.97 -1.67
N GLN A 624 -22.46 7.78 -0.64
CA GLN A 624 -22.88 7.26 0.65
C GLN A 624 -24.29 6.70 0.47
N SER A 625 -24.46 5.41 0.73
CA SER A 625 -25.77 4.74 0.74
C SER A 625 -26.69 5.37 1.78
N SER A 626 -27.48 6.37 1.41
CA SER A 626 -28.67 6.77 2.15
C SER A 626 -29.82 5.84 1.73
N LYS A 627 -30.37 5.13 2.72
CA LYS A 627 -31.62 4.36 2.58
C LYS A 627 -32.73 5.30 2.11
N VAL A 628 -33.25 5.06 0.92
CA VAL A 628 -34.60 5.52 0.56
C VAL A 628 -35.58 4.46 1.10
N PRO A 629 -36.65 4.82 1.81
CA PRO A 629 -37.70 3.87 2.13
C PRO A 629 -38.42 3.53 0.82
N GLU A 630 -38.31 2.29 0.35
CA GLU A 630 -39.14 1.78 -0.74
C GLU A 630 -40.61 1.78 -0.29
N GLY A 631 -41.38 2.74 -0.79
CA GLY A 631 -42.83 2.61 -0.88
C GLY A 631 -43.16 1.48 -1.85
N ARG A 632 -44.00 0.53 -1.39
CA ARG A 632 -44.49 -0.62 -2.15
C ARG A 632 -45.12 -0.18 -3.49
N PRO A 633 -44.95 -0.95 -4.58
CA PRO A 633 -45.75 -0.75 -5.78
C PRO A 633 -47.09 -1.49 -5.63
N GLU A 634 -48.20 -0.74 -5.59
CA GLU A 634 -49.50 -1.28 -5.94
C GLU A 634 -49.70 -1.23 -7.46
N SER A 635 -50.22 -2.33 -7.98
CA SER A 635 -50.50 -2.56 -9.38
C SER A 635 -51.83 -1.93 -9.78
N SER A 636 -51.87 -1.20 -10.90
CA SER A 636 -52.98 -1.29 -11.88
C SER A 636 -52.74 -0.46 -13.15
N ARG A 637 -52.66 -1.21 -14.26
CA ARG A 637 -53.17 -1.02 -15.63
C ARG A 637 -53.24 0.37 -16.31
N SER A 638 -52.55 0.38 -17.46
CA SER A 638 -52.93 0.88 -18.80
C SER A 638 -53.06 2.38 -19.06
N SER A 639 -52.20 2.90 -19.94
CA SER A 639 -52.55 3.23 -21.33
C SER A 639 -51.34 3.74 -22.12
N GLN A 640 -51.33 3.42 -23.41
CA GLN A 640 -50.32 3.78 -24.42
C GLN A 640 -50.18 5.30 -24.59
N SER A 641 -48.96 5.81 -24.79
CA SER A 641 -48.64 6.59 -26.01
C SER A 641 -47.17 7.06 -26.08
N LYS A 642 -46.60 6.81 -27.27
CA LYS A 642 -45.64 7.57 -28.08
C LYS A 642 -44.31 8.05 -27.49
N SER A 643 -43.26 7.44 -28.05
CA SER A 643 -41.88 7.87 -28.18
C SER A 643 -41.75 9.30 -28.72
N ALA A 644 -40.91 10.11 -28.08
CA ALA A 644 -40.29 11.29 -28.66
C ALA A 644 -38.86 11.42 -28.12
N GLU A 645 -37.89 11.33 -29.01
CA GLU A 645 -36.49 11.72 -28.79
C GLU A 645 -36.42 13.21 -28.44
N VAL A 646 -35.67 13.57 -27.41
CA VAL A 646 -35.33 14.96 -27.12
C VAL A 646 -33.84 15.16 -27.38
N GLN A 647 -33.57 15.94 -28.43
CA GLN A 647 -32.26 16.45 -28.81
C GLN A 647 -31.72 17.40 -27.73
N VAL A 648 -30.45 17.23 -27.38
CA VAL A 648 -29.70 18.14 -26.50
C VAL A 648 -29.21 19.31 -27.34
N THR A 649 -29.77 20.50 -27.14
CA THR A 649 -29.24 21.75 -27.70
C THR A 649 -28.10 22.29 -26.84
N VAL A 650 -26.95 22.51 -27.49
CA VAL A 650 -25.78 23.20 -26.97
C VAL A 650 -26.09 24.70 -26.86
N ASN A 651 -26.00 25.27 -25.65
CA ASN A 651 -25.92 26.72 -25.49
C ASN A 651 -24.48 27.08 -25.10
N GLU A 652 -23.77 27.66 -26.07
CA GLU A 652 -22.59 28.49 -25.83
C GLU A 652 -23.04 29.82 -25.25
N ALA A 653 -22.57 30.17 -24.05
CA ALA A 653 -22.65 31.53 -23.54
C ALA A 653 -21.26 31.95 -23.06
N SER A 654 -20.61 32.83 -23.83
CA SER A 654 -19.41 33.54 -23.42
C SER A 654 -19.79 34.63 -22.41
N PHE A 655 -19.17 34.62 -21.24
CA PHE A 655 -19.24 35.76 -20.32
C PHE A 655 -18.28 36.84 -20.81
N SER A 656 -18.82 37.89 -21.43
CA SER A 656 -18.12 39.14 -21.70
C SER A 656 -18.08 40.02 -20.45
N GLU A 657 -16.91 40.57 -20.17
CA GLU A 657 -16.59 41.53 -19.11
C GLU A 657 -17.49 42.78 -19.15
N LEU A 658 -17.82 43.30 -17.97
CA LEU A 658 -18.30 44.67 -17.80
C LEU A 658 -17.28 45.41 -16.92
N ASP A 659 -16.63 46.39 -17.54
CA ASP A 659 -15.65 47.33 -16.98
C ASP A 659 -16.31 48.30 -15.98
N PRO A 660 -15.54 48.99 -15.11
CA PRO A 660 -16.02 49.59 -13.88
C PRO A 660 -16.53 51.03 -14.06
N ARG A 661 -17.36 51.46 -13.11
CA ARG A 661 -17.45 52.86 -12.67
C ARG A 661 -17.44 52.93 -11.16
#